data_AF-A0A8H5SJ45-F1
#
_entry.id   AF-A0A8H5SJ45-F1
#
_cell.length_a   1.000
_cell.length_b   1.000
_cell.length_c   1.000
_cell.angle_alpha   90.00
_cell.angle_beta   90.00
_cell.angle_gamma   90.00
#
_symmetry.space_group_name_H-M   'P 1'
#
loop_
_entity.id
_entity.type
_entity.pdbx_description
1 polymer ?
#
loop_
_entity_poly.entity_id
_entity_poly.type
_entity_poly.pdbx_seq_one_letter_code
_entity_poly.pdbx_strand_id
1 'polypeptide(L)'
;MHVIEAPGCEPNCVAAKNLSITLKALLDLATSKATPQERLEVSETFEQVAKYIQHILKHSHDRSIIDAVCEPITIPMPLPIANPQTTSPTEDAEQDQAGISESSQTLRLEENKSVSIPKLSGGCVVLTRDDMGEKMPETLHKLLQSPEFKNPAKLSFISEETGKECIRQAMEREKHPDVRYNLITPRTEGGMKVTKSEPPSGDAAELPIVNLDSSLPYTPLDEAVASRKTRTVCHFAGIIECDHPIYKNTPLHSGPLLAGMANVLTHANQTYTHFGDAGSATAMHKEDDRFLSCNVVLFGLKKWVMIRKEETEKFENWVCMYNKTCRCDQFVRHLNIFFNPEELQKAGIGYDIITQGPGELVVTQEYQYHQVFNITPTLAIATNFLPPGVQPRVKSEQERLKVCSLCGIGGLYGLEEFYVDWVDDTFRPDGSQKRKSVIGHGSASRRKKTQRWEPAVSTRETRQFTRRHKAEDRVINDRGTVDRVVSRRLETAVNGTADDRGAVQENGPANDVMPRAIKEFERDGEFVLIPELSNNTNPGARVNRLAMAVLSKHAIEQFITAIKVSKQKPEDFRRTPIVPLQDGISTEQQIIKLVAERVKLISGDENKGNYYTILTRHNLFQFATRYALLRGERQHIRKDVLDMVAEISGCTKSTIQKRAQIGDKWKMVCGRLTDGAGLLAFLPCRDSPFDVSQSFYLDLAKEKNREDLDMFHRLLDHQYVHELCMIANTWFDAVDGGKELVDVEDIDVQMLDKDEIIRYLWRLVQTKDS
;
A
#
# COMPACT_ATOMS: atom_id res chain seq x y z
N MET A 1 6.73 40.75 45.21
CA MET A 1 7.64 41.67 45.95
C MET A 1 8.72 40.95 46.76
N HIS A 2 8.44 39.86 47.49
CA HIS A 2 9.49 39.09 48.22
C HIS A 2 10.57 38.43 47.34
N VAL A 3 10.38 38.35 46.02
CA VAL A 3 11.38 37.81 45.06
C VAL A 3 12.59 38.75 44.89
N ILE A 4 12.50 40.01 45.33
CA ILE A 4 13.53 41.03 45.09
C ILE A 4 14.63 41.03 46.17
N GLU A 5 14.48 40.29 47.28
CA GLU A 5 15.46 40.26 48.38
C GLU A 5 16.44 39.06 48.34
N ALA A 6 16.82 38.60 47.15
CA ALA A 6 17.91 37.63 47.01
C ALA A 6 19.28 38.32 47.18
N PRO A 7 20.19 37.81 48.04
CA PRO A 7 21.45 38.48 48.34
C PRO A 7 22.36 38.52 47.10
N GLY A 8 22.66 39.74 46.64
CA GLY A 8 23.56 40.00 45.50
C GLY A 8 22.93 40.72 44.31
N CYS A 9 21.62 41.00 44.32
CA CYS A 9 20.98 41.79 43.27
C CYS A 9 20.74 43.22 43.78
N GLU A 10 21.35 44.22 43.15
CA GLU A 10 21.08 45.61 43.52
C GLU A 10 19.59 45.96 43.28
N PRO A 11 18.97 46.79 44.14
CA PRO A 11 17.53 47.12 44.07
C PRO A 11 17.06 47.78 42.76
N ASN A 12 17.96 48.05 41.82
CA ASN A 12 17.71 48.69 40.52
C ASN A 12 18.05 47.81 39.31
N CYS A 13 18.24 46.49 39.49
CA CYS A 13 18.45 45.58 38.36
C CYS A 13 17.30 45.66 37.35
N VAL A 14 17.65 45.86 36.07
CA VAL A 14 16.72 45.98 34.94
C VAL A 14 15.76 44.80 34.88
N ALA A 15 16.21 43.59 35.24
CA ALA A 15 15.38 42.39 35.31
C ALA A 15 14.28 42.49 36.39
N ALA A 16 14.59 43.04 37.57
CA ALA A 16 13.58 43.26 38.63
C ALA A 16 12.55 44.31 38.20
N LYS A 17 12.98 45.34 37.45
CA LYS A 17 12.12 46.38 36.90
C LYS A 17 11.20 45.85 35.80
N ASN A 18 11.73 45.08 34.85
CA ASN A 18 10.97 44.46 33.77
C ASN A 18 9.98 43.41 34.29
N LEU A 19 10.41 42.56 35.23
CA LEU A 19 9.51 41.60 35.87
C LEU A 19 8.41 42.31 36.65
N SER A 20 8.71 43.41 37.33
CA SER A 20 7.69 44.21 38.01
C SER A 20 6.71 44.87 37.04
N ILE A 21 7.16 45.28 35.84
CA ILE A 21 6.30 45.86 34.79
C ILE A 21 5.39 44.78 34.19
N THR A 22 5.95 43.61 33.86
CA THR A 22 5.19 42.47 33.31
C THR A 22 4.15 41.95 34.30
N LEU A 23 4.52 41.80 35.58
CA LEU A 23 3.58 41.41 36.64
C LEU A 23 2.46 42.45 36.83
N LYS A 24 2.76 43.75 36.66
CA LYS A 24 1.78 44.83 36.78
C LYS A 24 0.82 44.88 35.59
N ALA A 25 1.31 44.71 34.36
CA ALA A 25 0.49 44.64 33.15
C ALA A 25 -0.46 43.42 33.16
N LEU A 26 0.01 42.29 33.68
CA LEU A 26 -0.80 41.08 33.84
C LEU A 26 -1.81 41.21 34.98
N LEU A 27 -1.47 41.90 36.08
CA LEU A 27 -2.42 42.21 37.16
C LEU A 27 -3.54 43.11 36.65
N ASP A 28 -3.20 44.15 35.88
CA ASP A 28 -4.17 45.05 35.26
C ASP A 28 -5.10 44.28 34.29
N LEU A 29 -4.55 43.36 33.49
CA LEU A 29 -5.31 42.46 32.60
C LEU A 29 -6.27 41.57 33.38
N ALA A 30 -5.81 40.94 34.48
CA ALA A 30 -6.65 40.12 35.34
C ALA A 30 -7.78 40.94 36.02
N THR A 31 -7.51 42.19 36.42
CA THR A 31 -8.52 43.06 37.03
C THR A 31 -9.54 43.65 36.05
N SER A 32 -9.23 43.68 34.74
CA SER A 32 -10.13 44.20 33.69
C SER A 32 -11.16 43.17 33.17
N LYS A 33 -11.10 41.91 33.62
CA LYS A 33 -12.04 40.85 33.23
C LYS A 33 -13.26 40.79 34.15
N ALA A 34 -14.44 40.62 33.54
CA ALA A 34 -15.73 40.81 34.22
C ALA A 34 -16.10 39.65 35.17
N THR A 35 -15.71 38.40 34.86
CA THR A 35 -16.21 37.23 35.60
C THR A 35 -15.17 36.61 36.56
N PRO A 36 -15.59 35.90 37.64
CA PRO A 36 -14.67 35.27 38.59
C PRO A 36 -13.87 34.08 38.00
N GLN A 37 -14.44 33.35 37.04
CA GLN A 37 -13.83 32.16 36.45
C GLN A 37 -12.63 32.51 35.56
N GLU A 38 -12.78 33.53 34.71
CA GLU A 38 -11.70 34.03 33.85
C GLU A 38 -10.56 34.62 34.67
N ARG A 39 -10.87 35.19 35.85
CA ARG A 39 -9.85 35.67 36.81
C ARG A 39 -9.07 34.52 37.44
N LEU A 40 -9.68 33.35 37.61
CA LEU A 40 -9.04 32.16 38.20
C LEU A 40 -8.10 31.45 37.22
N GLU A 41 -8.52 31.25 35.97
CA GLU A 41 -7.68 30.61 34.93
C GLU A 41 -6.42 31.43 34.62
N VAL A 42 -6.55 32.76 34.60
CA VAL A 42 -5.40 33.66 34.46
C VAL A 42 -4.48 33.55 35.69
N SER A 43 -5.03 33.43 36.89
CA SER A 43 -4.26 33.27 38.13
C SER A 43 -3.48 31.95 38.19
N GLU A 44 -4.03 30.84 37.71
CA GLU A 44 -3.35 29.53 37.68
C GLU A 44 -2.23 29.50 36.63
N THR A 45 -2.50 30.06 35.45
CA THR A 45 -1.47 30.24 34.40
C THR A 45 -0.33 31.13 34.90
N PHE A 46 -0.67 32.17 35.69
CA PHE A 46 0.30 33.06 36.31
C PHE A 46 1.21 32.34 37.32
N GLU A 47 0.65 31.45 38.14
CA GLU A 47 1.42 30.63 39.08
C GLU A 47 2.40 29.69 38.37
N GLN A 48 2.00 29.09 37.24
CA GLN A 48 2.85 28.20 36.46
C GLN A 48 4.01 28.94 35.80
N VAL A 49 3.74 30.11 35.21
CA VAL A 49 4.78 30.97 34.62
C VAL A 49 5.75 31.46 35.70
N ALA A 50 5.25 31.87 36.88
CA ALA A 50 6.10 32.28 38.00
C ALA A 50 6.99 31.14 38.53
N LYS A 51 6.46 29.91 38.62
CA LYS A 51 7.22 28.70 39.00
C LYS A 51 8.29 28.36 37.96
N TYR A 52 7.98 28.49 36.67
CA TYR A 52 8.92 28.25 35.57
C TYR A 52 10.07 29.26 35.55
N ILE A 53 9.78 30.56 35.73
CA ILE A 53 10.80 31.61 35.83
C ILE A 53 11.68 31.42 37.08
N GLN A 54 11.09 31.09 38.23
CA GLN A 54 11.86 30.75 39.44
C GLN A 54 12.76 29.53 39.24
N HIS A 55 12.30 28.52 38.50
CA HIS A 55 13.09 27.33 38.19
C HIS A 55 14.32 27.66 37.32
N ILE A 56 14.15 28.47 36.27
CA ILE A 56 15.25 28.91 35.39
C ILE A 56 16.25 29.77 36.17
N LEU A 57 15.79 30.74 36.97
CA LEU A 57 16.65 31.63 37.75
C LEU A 57 17.45 30.91 38.84
N LYS A 58 16.96 29.77 39.34
CA LYS A 58 17.60 29.00 40.43
C LYS A 58 18.61 27.96 39.93
N HIS A 59 18.51 27.52 38.67
CA HIS A 59 19.32 26.42 38.11
C HIS A 59 20.19 26.82 36.91
N SER A 60 20.02 28.03 36.37
CA SER A 60 20.90 28.54 35.31
C SER A 60 22.03 29.38 35.89
N HIS A 61 23.28 29.01 35.58
CA HIS A 61 24.48 29.82 35.87
C HIS A 61 24.85 30.73 34.69
N ASP A 62 24.09 30.67 33.59
CA ASP A 62 24.36 31.40 32.36
C ASP A 62 23.56 32.70 32.31
N ARG A 63 24.29 33.83 32.33
CA ARG A 63 23.74 35.19 32.38
C ARG A 63 22.94 35.55 31.12
N SER A 64 23.27 34.96 29.98
CA SER A 64 22.62 35.24 28.69
C SER A 64 21.20 34.68 28.59
N ILE A 65 20.96 33.50 29.19
CA ILE A 65 19.64 32.87 29.27
C ILE A 65 18.71 33.67 30.20
N ILE A 66 19.28 34.22 31.29
CA ILE A 66 18.53 35.07 32.23
C ILE A 66 18.07 36.36 31.54
N ASP A 67 18.93 36.98 30.74
CA ASP A 67 18.61 38.22 30.02
C ASP A 67 17.55 38.00 28.92
N ALA A 68 17.58 36.87 28.21
CA ALA A 68 16.62 36.53 27.15
C ALA A 68 15.19 36.28 27.67
N VAL A 69 15.04 35.74 28.88
CA VAL A 69 13.72 35.56 29.54
C VAL A 69 13.12 36.91 29.98
N CYS A 70 13.93 37.97 30.07
CA CYS A 70 13.54 39.28 30.59
C CYS A 70 13.18 40.32 29.51
N GLU A 71 13.09 39.95 28.23
CA GLU A 71 12.69 40.87 27.16
C GLU A 71 11.18 41.18 27.16
N PRO A 72 10.77 42.45 26.97
CA PRO A 72 9.36 42.85 27.04
C PRO A 72 8.58 42.42 25.79
N ILE A 73 7.52 41.63 25.99
CA ILE A 73 6.57 41.25 24.94
C ILE A 73 5.53 42.38 24.78
N THR A 74 5.41 42.92 23.56
CA THR A 74 4.40 43.93 23.22
C THR A 74 3.19 43.26 22.57
N ILE A 75 1.99 43.39 23.14
CA ILE A 75 0.75 42.79 22.61
C ILE A 75 -0.18 43.92 22.11
N PRO A 76 -0.62 43.93 20.84
CA PRO A 76 -1.62 44.88 20.36
C PRO A 76 -3.05 44.39 20.70
N MET A 77 -3.88 45.28 21.24
CA MET A 77 -5.30 45.00 21.55
C MET A 77 -6.21 45.10 20.31
N PRO A 78 -7.24 44.25 20.16
CA PRO A 78 -8.34 44.47 19.23
C PRO A 78 -9.53 45.23 19.86
N LEU A 79 -10.18 46.09 19.06
CA LEU A 79 -11.47 46.75 19.34
C LEU A 79 -12.66 45.92 18.77
N PRO A 80 -13.91 46.14 19.22
CA PRO A 80 -14.91 45.10 19.42
C PRO A 80 -15.94 44.92 18.29
N ILE A 81 -16.52 43.71 18.28
CA ILE A 81 -17.62 43.24 17.42
C ILE A 81 -18.96 43.83 17.90
N ALA A 82 -19.82 44.22 16.96
CA ALA A 82 -21.24 44.53 17.19
C ALA A 82 -22.16 43.41 16.66
N ASN A 83 -23.26 43.21 17.38
CA ASN A 83 -24.17 42.05 17.42
C ASN A 83 -25.20 41.96 16.26
N PRO A 84 -25.93 40.82 16.15
CA PRO A 84 -26.82 40.47 15.03
C PRO A 84 -28.29 40.86 15.28
N GLN A 85 -29.06 41.06 14.20
CA GLN A 85 -30.53 41.04 14.24
C GLN A 85 -31.14 40.40 12.97
N THR A 86 -31.80 39.26 13.19
CA THR A 86 -33.14 38.82 12.73
C THR A 86 -33.82 39.51 11.55
N THR A 87 -34.34 38.73 10.60
CA THR A 87 -35.79 38.54 10.30
C THR A 87 -36.02 37.36 9.34
N SER A 88 -37.27 36.92 9.30
CA SER A 88 -37.79 35.59 8.95
C SER A 88 -38.55 35.58 7.57
N PRO A 89 -39.40 34.59 7.21
CA PRO A 89 -39.43 33.98 5.86
C PRO A 89 -40.73 34.28 5.08
N THR A 90 -40.84 33.80 3.84
CA THR A 90 -42.09 33.19 3.31
C THR A 90 -41.86 32.43 2.00
N GLU A 91 -42.53 31.29 1.96
CA GLU A 91 -42.74 30.34 0.86
C GLU A 91 -43.60 30.94 -0.26
N ASP A 92 -43.50 30.38 -1.46
CA ASP A 92 -44.63 29.64 -2.05
C ASP A 92 -44.20 28.89 -3.33
N ALA A 93 -44.68 27.65 -3.40
CA ALA A 93 -44.50 26.69 -4.45
C ALA A 93 -45.77 26.60 -5.31
N GLU A 94 -45.62 26.38 -6.62
CA GLU A 94 -46.66 25.72 -7.41
C GLU A 94 -46.00 24.69 -8.33
N GLN A 95 -46.39 23.43 -8.10
CA GLN A 95 -46.17 22.28 -8.97
C GLN A 95 -47.19 22.32 -10.11
N ASP A 96 -46.80 21.79 -11.28
CA ASP A 96 -47.77 21.07 -12.11
C ASP A 96 -47.13 19.85 -12.78
N GLN A 97 -47.82 18.73 -12.66
CA GLN A 97 -47.41 17.39 -13.04
C GLN A 97 -47.99 16.97 -14.41
N ALA A 98 -47.16 16.20 -15.11
CA ALA A 98 -47.46 14.95 -15.83
C ALA A 98 -48.55 14.90 -16.92
N GLY A 99 -48.10 14.54 -18.12
CA GLY A 99 -48.86 13.77 -19.11
C GLY A 99 -47.98 12.68 -19.71
N ILE A 100 -48.28 11.42 -19.42
CA ILE A 100 -47.68 10.22 -20.03
C ILE A 100 -48.59 9.76 -21.16
N SER A 101 -48.02 9.42 -22.32
CA SER A 101 -48.62 8.43 -23.22
C SER A 101 -47.55 7.49 -23.79
N GLU A 102 -47.80 6.19 -23.66
CA GLU A 102 -47.03 5.10 -24.26
C GLU A 102 -47.55 4.78 -25.66
N SER A 103 -46.64 4.37 -26.56
CA SER A 103 -47.00 3.48 -27.67
C SER A 103 -45.83 2.60 -28.09
N SER A 104 -46.06 1.30 -28.02
CA SER A 104 -45.21 0.17 -28.43
C SER A 104 -45.03 0.06 -29.95
N GLN A 105 -43.90 -0.49 -30.43
CA GLN A 105 -43.89 -1.37 -31.62
C GLN A 105 -42.62 -2.24 -31.79
N THR A 106 -42.89 -3.54 -31.79
CA THR A 106 -42.25 -4.77 -32.33
C THR A 106 -40.98 -4.74 -33.21
N LEU A 107 -40.09 -5.70 -32.89
CA LEU A 107 -38.92 -6.20 -33.63
C LEU A 107 -39.25 -6.95 -34.95
N ARG A 108 -38.41 -6.75 -35.98
CA ARG A 108 -38.17 -7.68 -37.10
C ARG A 108 -36.67 -7.90 -37.29
N LEU A 109 -36.27 -9.16 -37.48
CA LEU A 109 -34.94 -9.63 -37.85
C LEU A 109 -34.73 -9.48 -39.37
N GLU A 110 -33.61 -8.89 -39.80
CA GLU A 110 -33.12 -8.98 -41.19
C GLU A 110 -31.59 -9.09 -41.26
N GLU A 111 -31.17 -9.73 -42.35
CA GLU A 111 -29.91 -10.42 -42.64
C GLU A 111 -28.68 -9.51 -42.90
N ASN A 112 -27.50 -10.17 -42.85
CA ASN A 112 -26.14 -9.67 -43.06
C ASN A 112 -25.99 -8.61 -44.17
N LYS A 113 -25.74 -7.36 -43.78
CA LYS A 113 -25.14 -6.31 -44.60
C LYS A 113 -23.65 -6.18 -44.28
N SER A 114 -22.82 -6.16 -45.33
CA SER A 114 -21.41 -5.78 -45.26
C SER A 114 -21.25 -4.44 -44.52
N VAL A 115 -20.44 -4.43 -43.46
CA VAL A 115 -20.15 -3.23 -42.65
C VAL A 115 -19.36 -2.24 -43.51
N SER A 116 -20.01 -1.15 -43.92
CA SER A 116 -19.39 0.01 -44.57
C SER A 116 -18.55 0.79 -43.57
N ILE A 117 -17.34 1.22 -43.96
CA ILE A 117 -16.49 2.05 -43.09
C ILE A 117 -17.23 3.35 -42.76
N PRO A 118 -17.36 3.73 -41.48
CA PRO A 118 -18.05 4.95 -41.06
C PRO A 118 -17.46 6.20 -41.74
N LYS A 119 -18.32 7.07 -42.25
CA LYS A 119 -17.90 8.27 -43.02
C LYS A 119 -17.15 9.26 -42.13
N LEU A 120 -15.98 9.72 -42.60
CA LEU A 120 -15.29 10.89 -42.05
C LEU A 120 -16.18 12.13 -42.22
N SER A 121 -16.52 12.77 -41.11
CA SER A 121 -17.27 14.03 -41.07
C SER A 121 -16.44 15.05 -40.31
N GLY A 122 -15.95 16.09 -40.99
CA GLY A 122 -15.17 17.16 -40.35
C GLY A 122 -13.84 16.73 -39.71
N GLY A 123 -13.22 15.64 -40.18
CA GLY A 123 -11.95 15.12 -39.65
C GLY A 123 -12.06 14.24 -38.40
N CYS A 124 -13.28 13.98 -37.90
CA CYS A 124 -13.55 13.06 -36.79
C CYS A 124 -14.42 11.90 -37.28
N VAL A 125 -14.10 10.68 -36.84
CA VAL A 125 -14.88 9.48 -37.18
C VAL A 125 -16.06 9.37 -36.22
N VAL A 126 -17.28 9.27 -36.77
CA VAL A 126 -18.51 9.13 -35.98
C VAL A 126 -19.04 7.71 -36.11
N LEU A 127 -19.18 7.03 -34.98
CA LEU A 127 -19.70 5.67 -34.83
C LEU A 127 -21.15 5.72 -34.33
N THR A 128 -22.01 4.90 -34.93
CA THR A 128 -23.42 4.74 -34.59
C THR A 128 -23.66 3.46 -33.80
N ARG A 129 -24.89 3.23 -33.32
CA ARG A 129 -25.21 1.98 -32.61
C ARG A 129 -24.99 0.73 -33.48
N ASP A 130 -25.18 0.85 -34.78
CA ASP A 130 -25.02 -0.25 -35.75
C ASP A 130 -23.56 -0.66 -35.98
N ASP A 131 -22.63 0.24 -35.66
CA ASP A 131 -21.18 0.01 -35.78
C ASP A 131 -20.60 -0.72 -34.55
N MET A 132 -21.39 -0.80 -33.47
CA MET A 132 -20.99 -1.26 -32.14
C MET A 132 -21.59 -2.65 -31.82
N GLY A 133 -21.54 -3.10 -30.55
CA GLY A 133 -22.01 -4.43 -30.16
C GLY A 133 -21.20 -5.55 -30.81
N GLU A 134 -21.84 -6.63 -31.26
CA GLU A 134 -21.14 -7.78 -31.88
C GLU A 134 -20.28 -7.42 -33.10
N LYS A 135 -20.61 -6.34 -33.82
CA LYS A 135 -19.84 -5.84 -34.98
C LYS A 135 -18.64 -5.00 -34.60
N MET A 136 -18.59 -4.51 -33.36
CA MET A 136 -17.55 -3.58 -32.88
C MET A 136 -16.12 -4.07 -33.17
N PRO A 137 -15.74 -5.34 -32.89
CA PRO A 137 -14.38 -5.80 -33.17
C PRO A 137 -13.97 -5.66 -34.64
N GLU A 138 -14.88 -5.97 -35.58
CA GLU A 138 -14.61 -5.84 -37.00
C GLU A 138 -14.56 -4.36 -37.42
N THR A 139 -15.51 -3.55 -36.95
CA THR A 139 -15.55 -2.11 -37.22
C THR A 139 -14.27 -1.43 -36.77
N LEU A 140 -13.86 -1.60 -35.51
CA LEU A 140 -12.68 -0.95 -34.95
C LEU A 140 -11.40 -1.48 -35.57
N HIS A 141 -11.33 -2.77 -35.91
CA HIS A 141 -10.17 -3.31 -36.61
C HIS A 141 -9.97 -2.68 -37.99
N LYS A 142 -11.04 -2.54 -38.79
CA LYS A 142 -10.98 -1.84 -40.08
C LYS A 142 -10.60 -0.38 -39.90
N LEU A 143 -11.12 0.26 -38.87
CA LEU A 143 -10.82 1.65 -38.57
C LEU A 143 -9.33 1.87 -38.28
N LEU A 144 -8.72 1.01 -37.46
CA LEU A 144 -7.29 1.04 -37.15
C LEU A 144 -6.37 0.78 -38.35
N GLN A 145 -6.89 0.12 -39.41
CA GLN A 145 -6.16 -0.07 -40.66
C GLN A 145 -6.25 1.15 -41.59
N SER A 146 -7.16 2.09 -41.32
CA SER A 146 -7.29 3.32 -42.10
C SER A 146 -6.15 4.28 -41.76
N PRO A 147 -5.32 4.70 -42.73
CA PRO A 147 -4.22 5.63 -42.48
C PRO A 147 -4.68 7.02 -42.06
N GLU A 148 -5.94 7.37 -42.31
CA GLU A 148 -6.53 8.66 -41.92
C GLU A 148 -7.09 8.64 -40.49
N PHE A 149 -7.28 7.46 -39.89
CA PHE A 149 -7.86 7.37 -38.56
C PHE A 149 -6.87 7.84 -37.50
N LYS A 150 -7.34 8.75 -36.65
CA LYS A 150 -6.67 9.13 -35.41
C LYS A 150 -7.70 9.12 -34.29
N ASN A 151 -7.29 8.61 -33.15
CA ASN A 151 -8.09 8.70 -31.93
C ASN A 151 -8.30 10.19 -31.55
N PRO A 152 -9.44 10.53 -30.91
CA PRO A 152 -10.57 9.66 -30.62
C PRO A 152 -11.61 9.59 -31.75
N ALA A 153 -12.41 8.52 -31.78
CA ALA A 153 -13.68 8.48 -32.51
C ALA A 153 -14.83 9.00 -31.62
N LYS A 154 -15.97 9.40 -32.20
CA LYS A 154 -17.15 9.88 -31.47
C LYS A 154 -18.32 8.92 -31.62
N LEU A 155 -18.98 8.57 -30.53
CA LEU A 155 -20.23 7.80 -30.52
C LEU A 155 -21.43 8.76 -30.57
N SER A 156 -22.25 8.64 -31.61
CA SER A 156 -23.37 9.57 -31.84
C SER A 156 -24.51 9.47 -30.81
N PHE A 157 -24.53 8.39 -30.03
CA PHE A 157 -25.62 8.03 -29.12
C PHE A 157 -25.22 8.09 -27.63
N ILE A 158 -24.04 8.63 -27.31
CA ILE A 158 -23.59 8.88 -25.93
C ILE A 158 -23.33 10.37 -25.78
N SER A 159 -24.00 10.98 -24.82
CA SER A 159 -23.87 12.39 -24.45
C SER A 159 -23.41 12.54 -23.00
N GLU A 160 -23.06 13.75 -22.60
CA GLU A 160 -22.78 14.06 -21.19
C GLU A 160 -23.95 13.72 -20.26
N GLU A 161 -25.19 13.98 -20.70
CA GLU A 161 -26.40 13.59 -19.95
C GLU A 161 -26.53 12.08 -19.78
N THR A 162 -26.07 11.29 -20.75
CA THR A 162 -26.01 9.83 -20.62
C THR A 162 -25.07 9.43 -19.46
N GLY A 163 -23.94 10.12 -19.34
CA GLY A 163 -22.99 9.90 -18.25
C GLY A 163 -23.53 10.31 -16.88
N LYS A 164 -24.20 11.47 -16.79
CA LYS A 164 -24.85 11.92 -15.56
C LYS A 164 -25.91 10.92 -15.09
N GLU A 165 -26.70 10.39 -16.02
CA GLU A 165 -27.71 9.37 -15.69
C GLU A 165 -27.06 8.05 -15.23
N CYS A 166 -25.96 7.63 -15.85
CA CYS A 166 -25.19 6.49 -15.37
C CYS A 166 -24.70 6.70 -13.93
N ILE A 167 -24.21 7.90 -13.59
CA ILE A 167 -23.78 8.22 -12.22
C ILE A 167 -24.97 8.15 -11.25
N ARG A 168 -26.12 8.72 -11.62
CA ARG A 168 -27.33 8.69 -10.78
C ARG A 168 -27.85 7.28 -10.53
N GLN A 169 -27.92 6.42 -11.54
CA GLN A 169 -28.52 5.09 -11.42
C GLN A 169 -27.56 4.00 -10.93
N ALA A 170 -26.28 4.10 -11.30
CA ALA A 170 -25.33 3.01 -11.15
C ALA A 170 -24.27 3.28 -10.07
N MET A 171 -24.08 4.54 -9.67
CA MET A 171 -23.05 4.98 -8.72
C MET A 171 -23.63 5.53 -7.41
N GLU A 172 -24.86 5.16 -7.03
CA GLU A 172 -25.38 5.50 -5.70
C GLU A 172 -24.48 4.89 -4.62
N ARG A 173 -24.32 5.61 -3.50
CA ARG A 173 -23.30 5.47 -2.45
C ARG A 173 -23.27 4.08 -1.78
N GLU A 174 -22.84 3.06 -2.50
CA GLU A 174 -22.60 1.73 -1.99
C GLU A 174 -21.10 1.45 -1.85
N LYS A 175 -20.76 0.73 -0.79
CA LYS A 175 -19.42 0.20 -0.55
C LYS A 175 -19.17 -0.92 -1.56
N HIS A 176 -18.60 -0.59 -2.71
CA HIS A 176 -18.30 -1.62 -3.72
C HIS A 176 -16.93 -2.26 -3.46
N PRO A 177 -16.81 -3.60 -3.51
CA PRO A 177 -15.53 -4.30 -3.30
C PRO A 177 -14.46 -3.99 -4.35
N ASP A 178 -14.78 -3.23 -5.39
CA ASP A 178 -13.88 -2.84 -6.49
C ASP A 178 -13.50 -1.35 -6.47
N VAL A 179 -13.90 -0.62 -5.43
CA VAL A 179 -13.28 0.68 -5.15
C VAL A 179 -11.84 0.44 -4.67
N ARG A 180 -10.93 1.25 -5.19
CA ARG A 180 -9.49 1.18 -5.01
C ARG A 180 -8.94 2.60 -4.84
N TYR A 181 -7.69 2.69 -4.42
CA TYR A 181 -6.97 3.96 -4.36
C TYR A 181 -5.63 3.84 -5.08
N ASN A 182 -5.28 4.87 -5.86
CA ASN A 182 -3.92 5.06 -6.35
C ASN A 182 -3.11 5.83 -5.31
N LEU A 183 -1.98 5.30 -4.86
CA LEU A 183 -0.91 6.10 -4.28
C LEU A 183 -0.05 6.62 -5.43
N ILE A 184 -0.08 7.93 -5.65
CA ILE A 184 0.68 8.62 -6.68
C ILE A 184 1.90 9.23 -6.02
N THR A 185 3.07 8.69 -6.31
CA THR A 185 4.36 9.13 -5.75
C THR A 185 5.22 9.75 -6.86
N PRO A 186 5.64 11.01 -6.76
CA PRO A 186 6.52 11.64 -7.74
C PRO A 186 7.85 10.91 -7.87
N ARG A 187 8.42 10.86 -9.07
CA ARG A 187 9.76 10.30 -9.33
C ARG A 187 10.78 11.42 -9.47
N THR A 188 11.98 11.21 -8.93
CA THR A 188 13.11 12.16 -9.02
C THR A 188 13.55 12.43 -10.46
N GLU A 189 13.47 11.43 -11.32
CA GLU A 189 13.84 11.49 -12.75
C GLU A 189 12.73 12.10 -13.63
N GLY A 190 11.55 12.36 -13.06
CA GLY A 190 10.34 12.78 -13.77
C GLY A 190 9.25 11.71 -13.81
N GLY A 191 8.01 12.15 -14.04
CA GLY A 191 6.85 11.28 -14.05
C GLY A 191 6.39 10.89 -12.64
N MET A 192 5.57 9.86 -12.56
CA MET A 192 4.93 9.43 -11.31
C MET A 192 4.95 7.91 -11.21
N LYS A 193 4.96 7.42 -9.97
CA LYS A 193 4.69 6.04 -9.64
C LYS A 193 3.25 5.90 -9.20
N VAL A 194 2.54 4.95 -9.77
CA VAL A 194 1.09 4.79 -9.60
C VAL A 194 0.82 3.42 -9.01
N THR A 195 0.74 3.33 -7.68
CA THR A 195 0.63 2.05 -6.97
C THR A 195 -0.74 1.92 -6.32
N LYS A 196 -1.12 0.71 -5.91
CA LYS A 196 -2.33 0.53 -5.10
C LYS A 196 -2.11 1.09 -3.69
N SER A 197 -3.17 1.63 -3.09
CA SER A 197 -3.23 2.14 -1.72
C SER A 197 -4.50 1.68 -1.03
N GLU A 198 -4.47 1.69 0.31
CA GLU A 198 -5.67 1.68 1.14
C GLU A 198 -6.31 3.09 1.18
N PRO A 199 -7.62 3.19 1.52
CA PRO A 199 -8.28 4.46 1.78
C PRO A 199 -7.58 5.29 2.86
N PRO A 200 -7.43 6.61 2.71
CA PRO A 200 -6.73 7.47 3.67
C PRO A 200 -7.30 7.46 5.10
N SER A 201 -8.63 7.31 5.26
CA SER A 201 -9.30 7.38 6.56
C SER A 201 -9.53 6.03 7.23
N GLY A 202 -9.22 4.91 6.56
CA GLY A 202 -9.55 3.56 7.06
C GLY A 202 -11.05 3.21 7.04
N ASP A 203 -11.91 4.10 6.55
CA ASP A 203 -13.32 3.81 6.30
C ASP A 203 -13.49 2.87 5.10
N ALA A 204 -14.62 2.17 5.04
CA ALA A 204 -14.95 1.34 3.89
C ALA A 204 -15.03 2.21 2.62
N ALA A 205 -14.32 1.80 1.57
CA ALA A 205 -14.16 2.57 0.35
C ALA A 205 -15.52 2.92 -0.30
N GLU A 206 -15.81 4.22 -0.41
CA GLU A 206 -16.98 4.75 -1.12
C GLU A 206 -16.58 5.17 -2.54
N LEU A 207 -17.51 5.04 -3.49
CA LEU A 207 -17.31 5.48 -4.87
C LEU A 207 -16.90 6.97 -4.92
N PRO A 208 -16.12 7.40 -5.94
CA PRO A 208 -15.80 8.81 -6.15
C PRO A 208 -17.03 9.71 -6.02
N ILE A 209 -16.99 10.68 -5.10
CA ILE A 209 -18.13 11.58 -4.85
C ILE A 209 -18.10 12.69 -5.90
N VAL A 210 -19.04 12.63 -6.85
CA VAL A 210 -19.19 13.67 -7.86
C VAL A 210 -20.46 14.47 -7.60
N ASN A 211 -20.31 15.75 -7.28
CA ASN A 211 -21.44 16.69 -7.28
C ASN A 211 -21.67 17.18 -8.72
N LEU A 212 -22.69 16.61 -9.36
CA LEU A 212 -23.07 16.87 -10.75
C LEU A 212 -23.54 18.31 -11.01
N ASP A 213 -23.90 19.05 -9.96
CA ASP A 213 -24.43 20.43 -10.05
C ASP A 213 -23.36 21.50 -9.75
N SER A 214 -22.10 21.09 -9.55
CA SER A 214 -20.98 21.98 -9.22
C SER A 214 -19.85 21.91 -10.25
N SER A 215 -18.97 22.91 -10.25
CA SER A 215 -17.75 22.85 -11.07
C SER A 215 -16.89 21.66 -10.65
N LEU A 216 -16.60 20.76 -11.59
CA LEU A 216 -15.80 19.58 -11.32
C LEU A 216 -14.38 19.95 -10.86
N PRO A 217 -13.82 19.25 -9.86
CA PRO A 217 -12.40 19.34 -9.56
C PRO A 217 -11.57 19.10 -10.82
N TYR A 218 -10.56 19.95 -11.02
CA TYR A 218 -9.69 19.90 -12.18
C TYR A 218 -8.24 19.75 -11.74
N THR A 219 -7.51 18.82 -12.35
CA THR A 219 -6.08 18.62 -12.12
C THR A 219 -5.36 18.57 -13.47
N PRO A 220 -4.52 19.56 -13.81
CA PRO A 220 -3.72 19.51 -15.03
C PRO A 220 -2.68 18.38 -14.97
N LEU A 221 -2.45 17.72 -16.10
CA LEU A 221 -1.44 16.66 -16.20
C LEU A 221 -0.03 17.20 -15.88
N ASP A 222 0.33 18.36 -16.42
CA ASP A 222 1.67 18.93 -16.27
C ASP A 222 1.94 19.32 -14.81
N GLU A 223 0.96 19.91 -14.13
CA GLU A 223 1.04 20.21 -12.69
C GLU A 223 1.08 18.95 -11.84
N ALA A 224 0.29 17.93 -12.20
CA ALA A 224 0.28 16.65 -11.51
C ALA A 224 1.64 15.94 -11.59
N VAL A 225 2.28 15.98 -12.76
CA VAL A 225 3.61 15.42 -13.00
C VAL A 225 4.71 16.25 -12.32
N ALA A 226 4.57 17.58 -12.31
CA ALA A 226 5.51 18.49 -11.66
C ALA A 226 5.38 18.51 -10.12
N SER A 227 4.23 18.07 -9.59
CA SER A 227 3.99 17.98 -8.16
C SER A 227 5.04 17.12 -7.47
N ARG A 228 5.59 17.62 -6.36
CA ARG A 228 6.48 16.85 -5.47
C ARG A 228 5.74 16.21 -4.30
N LYS A 229 4.42 16.26 -4.29
CA LYS A 229 3.59 15.72 -3.22
C LYS A 229 3.09 14.33 -3.57
N THR A 230 3.29 13.40 -2.65
CA THR A 230 2.60 12.11 -2.66
C THR A 230 1.12 12.34 -2.36
N ARG A 231 0.24 11.65 -3.09
CA ARG A 231 -1.21 11.76 -2.89
C ARG A 231 -1.90 10.42 -3.11
N THR A 232 -3.00 10.24 -2.40
CA THR A 232 -3.87 9.08 -2.55
C THR A 232 -5.16 9.53 -3.25
N VAL A 233 -5.54 8.85 -4.33
CA VAL A 233 -6.69 9.23 -5.16
C VAL A 233 -7.62 8.04 -5.36
N CYS A 234 -8.93 8.23 -5.12
CA CYS A 234 -9.93 7.18 -5.26
C CYS A 234 -10.19 6.86 -6.74
N HIS A 235 -10.39 5.58 -7.04
CA HIS A 235 -10.94 5.13 -8.30
C HIS A 235 -11.67 3.79 -8.14
N PHE A 236 -12.53 3.49 -9.09
CA PHE A 236 -13.23 2.24 -9.26
C PHE A 236 -12.79 1.61 -10.59
N ALA A 237 -12.52 0.31 -10.57
CA ALA A 237 -12.26 -0.47 -11.77
C ALA A 237 -12.89 -1.85 -11.59
N GLY A 238 -14.07 -2.06 -12.16
CA GLY A 238 -14.87 -3.26 -11.92
C GLY A 238 -16.06 -3.39 -12.85
N ILE A 239 -16.91 -4.38 -12.60
CA ILE A 239 -18.17 -4.60 -13.33
C ILE A 239 -19.29 -3.99 -12.49
N ILE A 240 -20.21 -3.30 -13.16
CA ILE A 240 -21.42 -2.80 -12.53
C ILE A 240 -22.61 -3.52 -13.13
N GLU A 241 -23.38 -4.12 -12.24
CA GLU A 241 -24.68 -4.70 -12.55
C GLU A 241 -25.74 -3.66 -12.23
N CYS A 242 -26.24 -2.97 -13.26
CA CYS A 242 -27.39 -2.08 -13.12
C CYS A 242 -28.28 -2.11 -14.37
N ASP A 243 -29.52 -1.66 -14.22
CA ASP A 243 -30.51 -1.69 -15.29
C ASP A 243 -30.33 -0.58 -16.35
N HIS A 244 -29.39 0.35 -16.14
CA HIS A 244 -29.16 1.42 -17.09
C HIS A 244 -28.74 0.83 -18.47
N PRO A 245 -29.30 1.32 -19.60
CA PRO A 245 -29.12 0.70 -20.91
C PRO A 245 -27.67 0.52 -21.36
N ILE A 246 -26.75 1.40 -20.92
CA ILE A 246 -25.31 1.31 -21.23
C ILE A 246 -24.64 0.08 -20.61
N TYR A 247 -25.12 -0.42 -19.46
CA TYR A 247 -24.57 -1.61 -18.83
C TYR A 247 -25.34 -2.88 -19.24
N LYS A 248 -26.67 -2.81 -19.23
CA LYS A 248 -27.54 -3.93 -19.61
C LYS A 248 -27.40 -4.36 -21.07
N ASN A 249 -27.30 -3.38 -21.98
CA ASN A 249 -27.15 -3.57 -23.42
C ASN A 249 -25.90 -2.82 -23.90
N THR A 250 -24.74 -3.20 -23.35
CA THR A 250 -23.50 -2.48 -23.59
C THR A 250 -23.14 -2.38 -25.07
N PRO A 251 -22.69 -1.21 -25.56
CA PRO A 251 -22.21 -1.07 -26.93
C PRO A 251 -20.83 -1.73 -27.13
N LEU A 252 -20.17 -2.19 -26.07
CA LEU A 252 -18.85 -2.80 -26.14
C LEU A 252 -18.96 -4.33 -26.13
N HIS A 253 -18.12 -5.00 -26.92
CA HIS A 253 -18.17 -6.44 -27.12
C HIS A 253 -16.75 -7.01 -27.37
N SER A 254 -16.35 -8.03 -26.62
CA SER A 254 -14.99 -8.60 -26.70
C SER A 254 -14.74 -9.46 -27.95
N GLY A 255 -15.78 -9.69 -28.74
CA GLY A 255 -15.77 -10.56 -29.91
C GLY A 255 -16.13 -12.00 -29.55
N PRO A 256 -16.61 -12.80 -30.52
CA PRO A 256 -17.18 -14.11 -30.25
C PRO A 256 -16.19 -15.08 -29.59
N LEU A 257 -14.90 -14.95 -29.91
CA LEU A 257 -13.87 -15.83 -29.38
C LEU A 257 -13.58 -15.57 -27.90
N LEU A 258 -13.38 -14.31 -27.50
CA LEU A 258 -13.16 -13.96 -26.10
C LEU A 258 -14.44 -14.12 -25.27
N ALA A 259 -15.60 -13.76 -25.84
CA ALA A 259 -16.90 -14.01 -25.21
C ALA A 259 -17.11 -15.51 -24.92
N GLY A 260 -16.70 -16.40 -25.84
CA GLY A 260 -16.73 -17.85 -25.66
C GLY A 260 -15.79 -18.40 -24.58
N MET A 261 -14.84 -17.60 -24.09
CA MET A 261 -13.88 -17.99 -23.03
C MET A 261 -14.30 -17.49 -21.63
N ALA A 262 -15.56 -17.08 -21.43
CA ALA A 262 -16.05 -16.46 -20.20
C ALA A 262 -15.87 -17.29 -18.91
N ASN A 263 -15.78 -18.62 -19.02
CA ASN A 263 -15.59 -19.49 -17.86
C ASN A 263 -14.12 -19.59 -17.41
N VAL A 264 -13.19 -18.98 -18.15
CA VAL A 264 -11.74 -19.15 -17.93
C VAL A 264 -11.03 -17.79 -17.86
N LEU A 265 -11.42 -16.85 -18.72
CA LEU A 265 -10.99 -15.45 -18.64
C LEU A 265 -11.91 -14.74 -17.64
N THR A 266 -11.52 -14.69 -16.36
CA THR A 266 -12.21 -13.80 -15.42
C THR A 266 -11.85 -12.37 -15.80
N HIS A 267 -12.88 -11.62 -16.10
CA HIS A 267 -12.85 -10.22 -16.41
C HIS A 267 -12.23 -9.82 -17.77
N ALA A 268 -11.15 -10.40 -18.27
CA ALA A 268 -10.53 -9.91 -19.51
C ALA A 268 -11.42 -9.90 -20.79
N ASN A 269 -12.63 -10.47 -20.75
CA ASN A 269 -13.56 -10.58 -21.87
C ASN A 269 -14.94 -9.91 -21.64
N GLN A 270 -15.14 -9.17 -20.54
CA GLN A 270 -16.40 -8.43 -20.30
C GLN A 270 -16.18 -6.92 -20.41
N THR A 271 -17.24 -6.14 -20.23
CA THR A 271 -17.14 -4.67 -20.17
C THR A 271 -16.83 -4.25 -18.74
N TYR A 272 -15.73 -3.52 -18.55
CA TYR A 272 -15.34 -2.88 -17.28
C TYR A 272 -15.79 -1.45 -17.25
N THR A 273 -15.98 -0.97 -16.04
CA THR A 273 -16.21 0.44 -15.77
C THR A 273 -15.05 0.97 -14.97
N HIS A 274 -14.59 2.15 -15.38
CA HIS A 274 -13.61 2.95 -14.69
C HIS A 274 -14.30 4.21 -14.20
N PHE A 275 -14.28 4.45 -12.90
CA PHE A 275 -14.74 5.70 -12.34
C PHE A 275 -13.65 6.26 -11.43
N GLY A 276 -12.95 7.30 -11.85
CA GLY A 276 -11.79 7.82 -11.12
C GLY A 276 -11.96 9.27 -10.76
N ASP A 277 -11.47 9.67 -9.58
CA ASP A 277 -11.38 11.07 -9.18
C ASP A 277 -10.37 11.86 -10.02
N ALA A 278 -10.46 13.19 -9.99
CA ALA A 278 -9.47 14.06 -10.59
C ALA A 278 -8.07 13.73 -10.05
N GLY A 279 -7.13 13.52 -10.97
CA GLY A 279 -5.77 13.13 -10.65
C GLY A 279 -5.51 11.63 -10.58
N SER A 280 -6.54 10.78 -10.64
CA SER A 280 -6.34 9.31 -10.72
C SER A 280 -5.66 8.94 -12.04
N ALA A 281 -4.86 7.87 -12.01
CA ALA A 281 -3.99 7.51 -13.13
C ALA A 281 -3.86 6.00 -13.31
N THR A 282 -3.56 5.58 -14.54
CA THR A 282 -3.14 4.22 -14.89
C THR A 282 -1.74 4.31 -15.47
N ALA A 283 -0.79 3.56 -14.88
CA ALA A 283 0.60 3.51 -15.32
C ALA A 283 0.75 2.98 -16.76
N MET A 284 1.95 3.16 -17.33
CA MET A 284 2.27 2.70 -18.66
C MET A 284 2.17 1.18 -18.77
N HIS A 285 1.35 0.71 -19.71
CA HIS A 285 1.15 -0.70 -19.99
C HIS A 285 0.69 -0.92 -21.43
N LYS A 286 0.76 -2.16 -21.89
CA LYS A 286 0.03 -2.66 -23.05
C LYS A 286 -0.99 -3.68 -22.55
N GLU A 287 -1.99 -4.00 -23.37
CA GLU A 287 -2.98 -5.01 -22.98
C GLU A 287 -2.36 -6.38 -22.75
N ASP A 288 -3.11 -7.26 -22.09
CA ASP A 288 -2.72 -8.65 -21.91
C ASP A 288 -2.69 -9.39 -23.26
N ASP A 289 -1.78 -10.36 -23.40
CA ASP A 289 -1.58 -11.11 -24.64
C ASP A 289 -1.38 -10.17 -25.86
N ARG A 290 -2.20 -10.33 -26.90
CA ARG A 290 -2.28 -9.51 -28.11
C ARG A 290 -3.62 -8.81 -28.26
N PHE A 291 -4.31 -8.58 -27.14
CA PHE A 291 -5.59 -7.91 -27.17
C PHE A 291 -5.43 -6.47 -27.64
N LEU A 292 -6.47 -5.98 -28.30
CA LEU A 292 -6.74 -4.56 -28.44
C LEU A 292 -7.71 -4.18 -27.32
N SER A 293 -7.77 -2.91 -26.97
CA SER A 293 -8.80 -2.39 -26.08
C SER A 293 -9.50 -1.20 -26.70
N CYS A 294 -10.76 -1.01 -26.31
CA CYS A 294 -11.48 0.23 -26.57
C CYS A 294 -12.02 0.78 -25.26
N ASN A 295 -12.04 2.11 -25.15
CA ASN A 295 -12.50 2.81 -23.96
C ASN A 295 -13.37 4.00 -24.37
N VAL A 296 -14.53 4.11 -23.75
CA VAL A 296 -15.52 5.17 -23.97
C VAL A 296 -15.70 5.98 -22.70
N VAL A 297 -15.51 7.30 -22.78
CA VAL A 297 -15.82 8.19 -21.65
C VAL A 297 -17.30 8.53 -21.69
N LEU A 298 -17.99 8.31 -20.58
CA LEU A 298 -19.40 8.63 -20.38
C LEU A 298 -19.54 10.02 -19.73
N PHE A 299 -18.65 10.36 -18.81
CA PHE A 299 -18.65 11.63 -18.07
C PHE A 299 -17.22 12.06 -17.73
N GLY A 300 -16.95 13.37 -17.69
CA GLY A 300 -15.65 13.92 -17.33
C GLY A 300 -14.63 13.93 -18.46
N LEU A 301 -13.38 14.22 -18.13
CA LEU A 301 -12.27 14.39 -19.06
C LEU A 301 -11.03 13.64 -18.58
N LYS A 302 -10.36 12.97 -19.51
CA LYS A 302 -9.07 12.31 -19.25
C LYS A 302 -8.07 12.49 -20.38
N LYS A 303 -6.79 12.34 -20.06
CA LYS A 303 -5.68 12.36 -21.00
C LYS A 303 -5.06 10.98 -21.15
N TRP A 304 -4.68 10.67 -22.38
CA TRP A 304 -3.87 9.51 -22.73
C TRP A 304 -2.49 9.99 -23.16
N VAL A 305 -1.47 9.25 -22.78
CA VAL A 305 -0.16 9.30 -23.43
C VAL A 305 0.05 7.93 -24.06
N MET A 306 0.10 7.88 -25.39
CA MET A 306 0.18 6.64 -26.15
C MET A 306 1.51 6.60 -26.91
N ILE A 307 2.29 5.56 -26.70
CA ILE A 307 3.49 5.31 -27.51
C ILE A 307 3.03 4.93 -28.92
N ARG A 308 3.67 5.48 -29.95
CA ARG A 308 3.36 5.08 -31.33
C ARG A 308 3.72 3.61 -31.51
N LYS A 309 2.88 2.85 -32.22
CA LYS A 309 3.03 1.39 -32.29
C LYS A 309 4.40 0.97 -32.82
N GLU A 310 4.91 1.68 -33.82
CA GLU A 310 6.24 1.48 -34.41
C GLU A 310 7.41 1.76 -33.46
N GLU A 311 7.18 2.47 -32.35
CA GLU A 311 8.18 2.79 -31.33
C GLU A 311 8.16 1.80 -30.15
N THR A 312 7.27 0.80 -30.16
CA THR A 312 7.07 -0.16 -29.05
C THR A 312 8.38 -0.85 -28.65
N GLU A 313 9.11 -1.42 -29.60
CA GLU A 313 10.37 -2.13 -29.33
C GLU A 313 11.45 -1.17 -28.81
N LYS A 314 11.54 0.02 -29.40
CA LYS A 314 12.48 1.06 -28.97
C LYS A 314 12.19 1.50 -27.53
N PHE A 315 10.91 1.66 -27.20
CA PHE A 315 10.45 1.98 -25.85
C PHE A 315 10.79 0.86 -24.86
N GLU A 316 10.49 -0.39 -25.18
CA GLU A 316 10.87 -1.53 -24.32
C GLU A 316 12.38 -1.59 -24.09
N ASN A 317 13.17 -1.46 -25.15
CA ASN A 317 14.64 -1.43 -25.07
C ASN A 317 15.13 -0.29 -24.17
N TRP A 318 14.57 0.91 -24.33
CA TRP A 318 14.88 2.05 -23.47
C TRP A 318 14.54 1.76 -22.00
N VAL A 319 13.35 1.25 -21.70
CA VAL A 319 12.96 0.89 -20.32
C VAL A 319 13.88 -0.20 -19.74
N CYS A 320 14.33 -1.16 -20.57
CA CYS A 320 15.24 -2.22 -20.15
C CYS A 320 16.64 -1.75 -19.80
N MET A 321 17.14 -0.69 -20.43
CA MET A 321 18.46 -0.12 -20.08
C MET A 321 18.54 0.32 -18.61
N TYR A 322 17.42 0.77 -18.04
CA TYR A 322 17.35 1.22 -16.64
C TYR A 322 16.82 0.14 -15.69
N ASN A 323 16.48 -1.06 -16.19
CA ASN A 323 15.79 -2.06 -15.41
C ASN A 323 16.27 -3.49 -15.68
N LYS A 324 16.83 -4.13 -14.65
CA LYS A 324 17.48 -5.46 -14.76
C LYS A 324 16.53 -6.64 -15.01
N THR A 325 15.21 -6.44 -15.01
CA THR A 325 14.21 -7.52 -15.17
C THR A 325 13.21 -7.25 -16.31
N CYS A 326 13.60 -7.62 -17.54
CA CYS A 326 12.75 -7.53 -18.75
C CYS A 326 12.30 -8.89 -19.28
N ARG A 327 12.15 -9.89 -18.40
CA ARG A 327 11.90 -11.26 -18.86
C ARG A 327 10.40 -11.56 -19.10
N CYS A 328 9.44 -10.95 -18.38
CA CYS A 328 7.99 -11.11 -18.67
C CYS A 328 7.60 -10.15 -19.78
N ASP A 329 6.73 -10.57 -20.70
CA ASP A 329 6.19 -9.71 -21.77
C ASP A 329 5.39 -8.50 -21.23
N GLN A 330 4.99 -8.55 -19.96
CA GLN A 330 4.30 -7.47 -19.23
C GLN A 330 5.24 -6.68 -18.28
N PHE A 331 6.56 -6.76 -18.44
CA PHE A 331 7.51 -6.17 -17.48
C PHE A 331 7.33 -4.67 -17.23
N VAL A 332 6.95 -3.88 -18.24
CA VAL A 332 6.68 -2.43 -18.10
C VAL A 332 5.48 -2.19 -17.17
N ARG A 333 4.40 -2.99 -17.31
CA ARG A 333 3.21 -2.90 -16.44
C ARG A 333 3.61 -3.07 -14.98
N HIS A 334 4.53 -3.98 -14.68
CA HIS A 334 4.98 -4.24 -13.30
C HIS A 334 5.79 -3.10 -12.67
N LEU A 335 6.22 -2.12 -13.47
CA LEU A 335 6.97 -0.97 -12.94
C LEU A 335 6.06 0.02 -12.25
N ASN A 336 4.77 0.01 -12.62
CA ASN A 336 3.78 0.96 -12.13
C ASN A 336 4.24 2.42 -12.34
N ILE A 337 4.90 2.69 -13.47
CA ILE A 337 5.43 4.02 -13.81
C ILE A 337 4.51 4.68 -14.82
N PHE A 338 4.09 5.90 -14.50
CA PHE A 338 3.54 6.87 -15.43
C PHE A 338 4.69 7.78 -15.89
N PHE A 339 5.11 7.66 -17.14
CA PHE A 339 6.24 8.41 -17.68
C PHE A 339 5.82 9.84 -18.05
N ASN A 340 6.65 10.83 -17.72
CA ASN A 340 6.45 12.18 -18.20
C ASN A 340 6.66 12.23 -19.73
N PRO A 341 5.78 12.88 -20.51
CA PRO A 341 6.02 13.15 -21.93
C PRO A 341 7.43 13.70 -22.24
N GLU A 342 7.99 14.57 -21.39
CA GLU A 342 9.36 15.08 -21.58
C GLU A 342 10.44 13.99 -21.48
N GLU A 343 10.25 12.98 -20.61
CA GLU A 343 11.17 11.83 -20.52
C GLU A 343 11.16 11.04 -21.83
N LEU A 344 9.97 10.79 -22.38
CA LEU A 344 9.80 10.08 -23.66
C LEU A 344 10.44 10.87 -24.80
N GLN A 345 10.25 12.18 -24.83
CA GLN A 345 10.86 13.06 -25.84
C GLN A 345 12.38 13.05 -25.77
N LYS A 346 12.98 13.15 -24.58
CA LYS A 346 14.45 13.09 -24.37
C LYS A 346 15.02 11.73 -24.78
N ALA A 347 14.26 10.65 -24.57
CA ALA A 347 14.60 9.31 -25.03
C ALA A 347 14.41 9.12 -26.54
N GLY A 348 13.87 10.11 -27.25
CA GLY A 348 13.54 10.04 -28.67
C GLY A 348 12.42 9.05 -28.98
N ILE A 349 11.58 8.69 -28.00
CA ILE A 349 10.42 7.81 -28.19
C ILE A 349 9.27 8.63 -28.77
N GLY A 350 8.71 8.20 -29.89
CA GLY A 350 7.50 8.82 -30.47
C GLY A 350 6.25 8.48 -29.66
N TYR A 351 5.47 9.50 -29.30
CA TYR A 351 4.21 9.36 -28.57
C TYR A 351 3.18 10.40 -29.04
N ASP A 352 1.91 10.14 -28.74
CA ASP A 352 0.79 11.06 -28.96
C ASP A 352 0.05 11.30 -27.63
N ILE A 353 -0.41 12.54 -27.43
CA ILE A 353 -1.24 12.92 -26.28
C ILE A 353 -2.66 13.17 -26.76
N ILE A 354 -3.63 12.51 -26.13
CA ILE A 354 -5.04 12.57 -26.51
C ILE A 354 -5.85 13.03 -25.31
N THR A 355 -6.66 14.07 -25.48
CA THR A 355 -7.68 14.43 -24.48
C THR A 355 -8.99 13.80 -24.92
N GLN A 356 -9.62 13.03 -24.03
CA GLN A 356 -10.86 12.30 -24.29
C GLN A 356 -11.95 12.81 -23.36
N GLY A 357 -13.12 13.12 -23.92
CA GLY A 357 -14.31 13.56 -23.20
C GLY A 357 -15.57 12.73 -23.48
N PRO A 358 -16.74 13.18 -23.00
CA PRO A 358 -17.99 12.41 -23.06
C PRO A 358 -18.39 12.02 -24.49
N GLY A 359 -18.73 10.75 -24.68
CA GLY A 359 -19.10 10.16 -25.97
C GLY A 359 -17.92 9.85 -26.90
N GLU A 360 -16.69 10.15 -26.50
CA GLU A 360 -15.51 9.83 -27.29
C GLU A 360 -14.99 8.42 -26.95
N LEU A 361 -14.49 7.73 -27.97
CA LEU A 361 -13.95 6.37 -27.93
C LEU A 361 -12.48 6.40 -28.38
N VAL A 362 -11.60 5.86 -27.53
CA VAL A 362 -10.19 5.63 -27.84
C VAL A 362 -9.96 4.13 -28.03
N VAL A 363 -9.23 3.75 -29.08
CA VAL A 363 -8.84 2.36 -29.37
C VAL A 363 -7.34 2.20 -29.25
N THR A 364 -6.88 1.17 -28.55
CA THR A 364 -5.47 0.78 -28.49
C THR A 364 -5.19 -0.33 -29.51
N GLN A 365 -4.00 -0.31 -30.11
CA GLN A 365 -3.56 -1.34 -31.03
C GLN A 365 -2.83 -2.47 -30.28
N GLU A 366 -2.70 -3.64 -30.92
CA GLU A 366 -1.88 -4.75 -30.39
C GLU A 366 -0.47 -4.25 -30.01
N TYR A 367 -0.06 -4.56 -28.78
CA TYR A 367 1.19 -4.18 -28.10
C TYR A 367 1.43 -2.68 -27.89
N GLN A 368 0.47 -1.83 -28.17
CA GLN A 368 0.66 -0.39 -28.05
C GLN A 368 0.69 0.04 -26.58
N TYR A 369 1.82 0.58 -26.14
CA TYR A 369 1.96 1.12 -24.79
C TYR A 369 1.15 2.40 -24.62
N HIS A 370 0.44 2.49 -23.50
CA HIS A 370 -0.36 3.64 -23.15
C HIS A 370 -0.48 3.81 -21.63
N GLN A 371 -0.77 5.04 -21.22
CA GLN A 371 -1.07 5.42 -19.83
C GLN A 371 -2.18 6.46 -19.82
N VAL A 372 -2.92 6.52 -18.72
CA VAL A 372 -4.17 7.31 -18.62
C VAL A 372 -4.12 8.18 -17.37
N PHE A 373 -4.62 9.42 -17.48
CA PHE A 373 -4.72 10.36 -16.37
C PHE A 373 -6.06 11.09 -16.41
N ASN A 374 -6.87 10.98 -15.36
CA ASN A 374 -8.16 11.65 -15.27
C ASN A 374 -7.94 13.11 -14.82
N ILE A 375 -8.22 14.08 -15.70
CA ILE A 375 -8.05 15.51 -15.38
C ILE A 375 -9.24 16.07 -14.60
N THR A 376 -10.41 15.45 -14.71
CA THR A 376 -11.57 15.65 -13.83
C THR A 376 -12.04 14.29 -13.29
N PRO A 377 -13.00 14.23 -12.34
CA PRO A 377 -13.69 12.97 -12.09
C PRO A 377 -14.26 12.44 -13.41
N THR A 378 -13.98 11.18 -13.72
CA THR A 378 -14.23 10.61 -15.06
C THR A 378 -14.82 9.22 -14.95
N LEU A 379 -16.00 9.03 -15.56
CA LEU A 379 -16.66 7.74 -15.73
C LEU A 379 -16.44 7.26 -17.16
N ALA A 380 -15.94 6.04 -17.33
CA ALA A 380 -15.71 5.41 -18.62
C ALA A 380 -16.03 3.92 -18.58
N ILE A 381 -16.38 3.34 -19.73
CA ILE A 381 -16.47 1.89 -19.92
C ILE A 381 -15.41 1.41 -20.91
N ALA A 382 -14.91 0.20 -20.75
CA ALA A 382 -13.89 -0.39 -21.61
C ALA A 382 -14.08 -1.89 -21.80
N THR A 383 -13.56 -2.43 -22.90
CA THR A 383 -13.42 -3.87 -23.07
C THR A 383 -12.19 -4.20 -23.91
N ASN A 384 -11.68 -5.41 -23.73
CA ASN A 384 -10.64 -5.98 -24.57
C ASN A 384 -11.28 -6.81 -25.68
N PHE A 385 -10.70 -6.76 -26.87
CA PHE A 385 -11.17 -7.52 -28.03
C PHE A 385 -10.01 -8.02 -28.89
N LEU A 386 -10.30 -9.00 -29.72
CA LEU A 386 -9.37 -9.49 -30.74
C LEU A 386 -9.82 -9.04 -32.14
N PRO A 387 -8.88 -8.79 -33.06
CA PRO A 387 -9.22 -8.67 -34.47
C PRO A 387 -9.95 -9.92 -34.99
N PRO A 388 -10.86 -9.78 -35.97
CA PRO A 388 -11.55 -10.91 -36.55
C PRO A 388 -10.58 -11.99 -37.06
N GLY A 389 -10.81 -13.25 -36.67
CA GLY A 389 -10.01 -14.40 -37.09
C GLY A 389 -8.66 -14.59 -36.39
N VAL A 390 -8.27 -13.68 -35.49
CA VAL A 390 -7.01 -13.79 -34.74
C VAL A 390 -7.23 -14.57 -33.44
N GLN A 391 -6.34 -15.54 -33.18
CA GLN A 391 -6.29 -16.30 -31.93
C GLN A 391 -5.36 -15.64 -30.92
N PRO A 392 -5.67 -15.70 -29.61
CA PRO A 392 -4.76 -15.23 -28.56
C PRO A 392 -3.49 -16.10 -28.53
N ARG A 393 -2.34 -15.50 -28.20
CA ARG A 393 -1.05 -16.19 -28.11
C ARG A 393 -1.05 -17.26 -27.05
N VAL A 394 -1.81 -17.10 -25.96
CA VAL A 394 -1.96 -18.17 -24.97
C VAL A 394 -2.55 -19.45 -25.55
N LYS A 395 -3.23 -19.42 -26.71
CA LYS A 395 -3.72 -20.64 -27.39
C LYS A 395 -2.73 -21.19 -28.43
N SER A 396 -1.57 -20.55 -28.61
CA SER A 396 -0.55 -20.92 -29.60
C SER A 396 0.67 -21.55 -28.93
N GLU A 397 1.03 -22.76 -29.34
CA GLU A 397 2.24 -23.43 -28.84
C GLU A 397 3.52 -22.77 -29.38
N GLN A 398 3.44 -22.10 -30.53
CA GLN A 398 4.57 -21.49 -31.23
C GLN A 398 4.86 -20.06 -30.74
N GLU A 399 3.84 -19.32 -30.31
CA GLU A 399 3.94 -17.90 -29.94
C GLU A 399 3.77 -17.67 -28.43
N ARG A 400 4.36 -18.53 -27.60
CA ARG A 400 4.15 -18.53 -26.14
C ARG A 400 4.47 -17.18 -25.51
N LEU A 401 3.59 -16.72 -24.61
CA LEU A 401 3.85 -15.52 -23.82
C LEU A 401 4.84 -15.82 -22.71
N LYS A 402 5.79 -14.91 -22.51
CA LYS A 402 6.68 -14.97 -21.36
C LYS A 402 5.99 -14.35 -20.15
N VAL A 403 5.73 -15.13 -19.12
CA VAL A 403 4.94 -14.71 -17.95
C VAL A 403 5.68 -14.94 -16.64
N CYS A 404 5.38 -14.10 -15.64
CA CYS A 404 5.82 -14.27 -14.27
C CYS A 404 4.60 -14.33 -13.33
N SER A 405 4.86 -14.53 -12.05
CA SER A 405 3.84 -14.65 -10.99
C SER A 405 2.96 -13.40 -10.80
N LEU A 406 3.31 -12.27 -11.43
CA LEU A 406 2.60 -11.00 -11.34
C LEU A 406 1.77 -10.65 -12.60
N CYS A 407 1.87 -11.44 -13.68
CA CYS A 407 1.22 -11.12 -14.96
C CYS A 407 -0.31 -11.47 -14.92
N GLY A 408 -1.17 -10.66 -15.58
CA GLY A 408 -2.62 -10.54 -15.28
C GLY A 408 -3.58 -11.63 -15.79
N ILE A 409 -3.09 -12.59 -16.58
CA ILE A 409 -3.89 -13.70 -17.13
C ILE A 409 -3.65 -15.02 -16.38
N GLY A 410 -3.30 -14.91 -15.09
CA GLY A 410 -2.95 -16.00 -14.17
C GLY A 410 -3.90 -17.19 -14.16
N GLY A 411 -5.21 -16.93 -14.25
CA GLY A 411 -6.26 -17.95 -14.22
C GLY A 411 -6.25 -18.93 -15.40
N LEU A 412 -5.55 -18.60 -16.49
CA LEU A 412 -5.40 -19.48 -17.66
C LEU A 412 -4.24 -20.47 -17.53
N TYR A 413 -3.28 -20.18 -16.65
CA TYR A 413 -2.00 -20.88 -16.64
C TYR A 413 -2.14 -22.30 -16.07
N GLY A 414 -1.60 -23.29 -16.79
CA GLY A 414 -1.60 -24.69 -16.38
C GLY A 414 -2.80 -25.51 -16.87
N LEU A 415 -3.75 -24.88 -17.57
CA LEU A 415 -4.80 -25.57 -18.30
C LEU A 415 -4.25 -26.16 -19.61
N GLU A 416 -4.71 -27.37 -19.99
CA GLU A 416 -4.12 -28.15 -21.10
C GLU A 416 -4.10 -27.43 -22.46
N GLU A 417 -5.00 -26.48 -22.67
CA GLU A 417 -5.17 -25.73 -23.92
C GLU A 417 -4.49 -24.34 -23.92
N PHE A 418 -3.71 -24.00 -22.88
CA PHE A 418 -3.03 -22.70 -22.78
C PHE A 418 -1.50 -22.84 -22.60
N TYR A 419 -0.75 -22.13 -23.45
CA TYR A 419 0.71 -22.24 -23.58
C TYR A 419 1.40 -20.92 -23.18
N VAL A 420 2.24 -21.00 -22.15
CA VAL A 420 3.07 -19.89 -21.66
C VAL A 420 4.46 -20.36 -21.27
N ASP A 421 5.43 -19.47 -21.34
CA ASP A 421 6.79 -19.69 -20.87
C ASP A 421 7.01 -18.91 -19.57
N TRP A 422 7.29 -19.64 -18.49
CA TRP A 422 7.59 -19.02 -17.20
C TRP A 422 9.01 -18.49 -17.18
N VAL A 423 9.17 -17.22 -16.78
CA VAL A 423 10.47 -16.54 -16.72
C VAL A 423 10.96 -16.22 -15.31
N ASP A 424 10.18 -16.62 -14.31
CA ASP A 424 10.53 -16.62 -12.89
C ASP A 424 10.71 -18.07 -12.41
N ASP A 425 11.90 -18.44 -11.96
CA ASP A 425 12.26 -19.82 -11.59
C ASP A 425 11.66 -20.27 -10.25
N THR A 426 11.08 -19.34 -9.48
CA THR A 426 10.58 -19.62 -8.13
C THR A 426 9.15 -20.18 -8.08
N PHE A 427 8.41 -20.11 -9.19
CA PHE A 427 7.03 -20.60 -9.26
C PHE A 427 6.77 -21.40 -10.53
N ARG A 428 6.63 -22.71 -10.38
CA ARG A 428 6.00 -23.59 -11.38
C ARG A 428 4.75 -24.18 -10.72
N PRO A 429 3.56 -24.11 -11.34
CA PRO A 429 2.43 -24.93 -10.90
C PRO A 429 2.84 -26.40 -11.08
N ASP A 430 3.05 -27.12 -9.98
CA ASP A 430 3.25 -28.57 -10.01
C ASP A 430 2.00 -29.23 -10.61
N GLY A 431 2.21 -29.99 -11.69
CA GLY A 431 1.16 -30.72 -12.39
C GLY A 431 1.61 -31.44 -13.67
N SER A 432 2.75 -31.11 -14.28
CA SER A 432 3.28 -31.87 -15.42
C SER A 432 4.64 -32.50 -15.12
N GLN A 433 4.66 -33.82 -15.28
CA GLN A 433 5.78 -34.71 -15.02
C GLN A 433 7.06 -34.32 -15.77
N LYS A 434 8.20 -34.60 -15.11
CA LYS A 434 9.56 -34.78 -15.65
C LYS A 434 9.61 -34.93 -17.18
N ARG A 435 10.10 -33.92 -17.91
CA ARG A 435 10.86 -34.18 -19.13
C ARG A 435 12.33 -34.43 -18.75
N LYS A 436 12.70 -35.70 -18.89
CA LYS A 436 14.06 -36.22 -18.74
C LYS A 436 15.04 -35.39 -19.57
N SER A 437 16.14 -34.99 -18.94
CA SER A 437 17.41 -34.81 -19.63
C SER A 437 17.72 -36.10 -20.38
N VAL A 438 17.82 -36.00 -21.70
CA VAL A 438 18.45 -37.01 -22.53
C VAL A 438 19.91 -37.13 -22.06
N ILE A 439 20.31 -38.30 -21.58
CA ILE A 439 21.60 -38.98 -21.82
C ILE A 439 21.53 -40.38 -21.16
N GLY A 440 21.60 -41.42 -21.99
CA GLY A 440 22.45 -42.60 -21.78
C GLY A 440 22.11 -43.67 -20.72
N HIS A 441 21.61 -44.80 -21.23
CA HIS A 441 21.88 -46.19 -20.82
C HIS A 441 21.32 -46.80 -19.51
N GLY A 442 20.67 -47.97 -19.64
CA GLY A 442 20.72 -49.03 -18.62
C GLY A 442 19.39 -49.68 -18.17
N SER A 443 18.83 -50.55 -19.02
CA SER A 443 18.14 -51.83 -18.70
C SER A 443 17.11 -51.99 -17.56
N ALA A 444 15.90 -52.45 -17.99
CA ALA A 444 15.01 -53.47 -17.39
C ALA A 444 14.35 -53.16 -16.02
N SER A 445 13.14 -53.61 -15.65
CA SER A 445 12.00 -54.32 -16.25
C SER A 445 10.93 -54.32 -15.15
N ARG A 446 9.67 -53.95 -15.43
CA ARG A 446 8.48 -54.81 -15.21
C ARG A 446 7.17 -54.04 -15.41
N ARG A 447 6.20 -54.86 -15.80
CA ARG A 447 4.98 -54.61 -16.57
C ARG A 447 3.75 -54.50 -15.66
N LYS A 448 2.67 -53.99 -16.26
CA LYS A 448 1.22 -54.15 -15.97
C LYS A 448 0.65 -53.17 -14.91
N LYS A 449 -0.54 -52.60 -15.08
CA LYS A 449 -1.70 -52.99 -15.90
C LYS A 449 -2.59 -51.74 -16.14
N THR A 450 -3.11 -51.65 -17.35
CA THR A 450 -4.17 -50.74 -17.80
C THR A 450 -5.51 -51.08 -17.16
N GLN A 451 -6.30 -50.07 -16.77
CA GLN A 451 -7.75 -50.18 -16.79
C GLN A 451 -8.40 -48.82 -17.08
N ARG A 452 -9.07 -48.80 -18.23
CA ARG A 452 -9.97 -47.78 -18.77
C ARG A 452 -11.34 -47.95 -18.08
N TRP A 453 -12.01 -46.85 -17.75
CA TRP A 453 -13.44 -46.83 -17.45
C TRP A 453 -14.10 -45.61 -18.11
N GLU A 454 -15.18 -45.87 -18.82
CA GLU A 454 -16.12 -44.94 -19.46
C GLU A 454 -17.44 -44.90 -18.64
N PRO A 455 -18.36 -43.96 -18.91
CA PRO A 455 -19.19 -43.31 -17.89
C PRO A 455 -20.56 -43.98 -17.66
N ALA A 456 -21.12 -43.81 -16.45
CA ALA A 456 -22.51 -44.13 -16.15
C ALA A 456 -23.28 -42.87 -15.75
N VAL A 457 -24.33 -42.58 -16.53
CA VAL A 457 -25.35 -41.57 -16.29
C VAL A 457 -26.47 -42.20 -15.44
N SER A 458 -26.87 -41.56 -14.34
CA SER A 458 -28.21 -41.73 -13.77
C SER A 458 -28.75 -40.39 -13.27
N THR A 459 -29.92 -40.03 -13.78
CA THR A 459 -30.67 -38.79 -13.57
C THR A 459 -31.62 -38.85 -12.34
N ARG A 460 -31.87 -37.64 -11.78
CA ARG A 460 -32.90 -37.22 -10.78
C ARG A 460 -32.49 -37.52 -9.33
N GLU A 461 -32.22 -36.52 -8.49
CA GLU A 461 -33.09 -35.41 -8.10
C GLU A 461 -32.27 -34.18 -7.66
N THR A 462 -32.80 -33.03 -8.03
CA THR A 462 -32.31 -31.68 -7.84
C THR A 462 -32.26 -31.33 -6.36
N ARG A 463 -31.11 -31.52 -5.72
CA ARG A 463 -30.67 -30.65 -4.63
C ARG A 463 -29.52 -29.82 -5.16
N GLN A 464 -29.75 -28.51 -5.25
CA GLN A 464 -28.74 -27.48 -5.42
C GLN A 464 -27.66 -27.68 -4.35
N PHE A 465 -26.64 -28.47 -4.69
CA PHE A 465 -25.36 -28.39 -4.04
C PHE A 465 -24.67 -27.16 -4.63
N THR A 466 -24.99 -25.99 -4.08
CA THR A 466 -24.04 -24.89 -4.00
C THR A 466 -22.84 -25.40 -3.20
N ARG A 467 -21.92 -26.09 -3.87
CA ARG A 467 -20.56 -26.23 -3.36
C ARG A 467 -19.98 -24.83 -3.34
N ARG A 468 -20.13 -24.17 -2.19
CA ARG A 468 -19.21 -23.17 -1.65
C ARG A 468 -17.80 -23.76 -1.66
N HIS A 469 -17.15 -23.75 -2.82
CA HIS A 469 -15.70 -23.59 -2.89
C HIS A 469 -15.49 -22.12 -2.48
N LYS A 470 -15.06 -21.78 -1.26
CA LYS A 470 -13.71 -22.01 -0.75
C LYS A 470 -12.67 -21.88 -1.87
N ALA A 471 -12.75 -20.77 -2.59
CA ALA A 471 -11.59 -19.99 -2.99
C ALA A 471 -11.30 -18.97 -1.88
N GLU A 472 -11.10 -19.47 -0.66
CA GLU A 472 -10.26 -18.78 0.31
C GLU A 472 -8.85 -19.23 -0.05
N ASP A 473 -8.17 -18.51 -0.94
CA ASP A 473 -6.71 -18.57 -0.92
C ASP A 473 -6.08 -17.41 -1.70
N ARG A 474 -5.25 -16.69 -0.95
CA ARG A 474 -4.21 -15.74 -1.37
C ARG A 474 -4.67 -14.33 -1.75
N VAL A 475 -5.16 -13.65 -0.72
CA VAL A 475 -4.83 -12.25 -0.47
C VAL A 475 -3.31 -12.13 -0.38
N ILE A 476 -2.67 -11.73 -1.47
CA ILE A 476 -1.29 -11.22 -1.45
C ILE A 476 -1.42 -9.71 -1.62
N ASN A 477 -1.19 -9.04 -0.49
CA ASN A 477 -1.09 -7.59 -0.37
C ASN A 477 0.06 -7.11 -1.28
N ASP A 478 -0.21 -6.17 -2.19
CA ASP A 478 0.85 -5.43 -2.88
C ASP A 478 0.97 -4.05 -2.25
N ARG A 479 1.78 -4.00 -1.19
CA ARG A 479 2.43 -2.76 -0.73
C ARG A 479 3.38 -2.31 -1.83
N GLY A 480 3.04 -1.19 -2.43
CA GLY A 480 3.65 -0.68 -3.65
C GLY A 480 4.99 0.02 -3.42
N THR A 481 6.05 -0.62 -3.90
CA THR A 481 7.08 -0.01 -4.76
C THR A 481 8.04 1.06 -4.20
N VAL A 482 8.08 1.33 -2.90
CA VAL A 482 9.34 1.78 -2.28
C VAL A 482 10.33 0.60 -2.22
N ASP A 483 9.81 -0.63 -2.35
CA ASP A 483 10.50 -1.81 -1.86
C ASP A 483 11.63 -2.40 -2.72
N ARG A 484 11.70 -2.04 -4.00
CA ARG A 484 12.71 -2.59 -4.92
C ARG A 484 13.92 -1.68 -5.17
N VAL A 485 13.82 -0.38 -4.88
CA VAL A 485 14.91 0.57 -5.15
C VAL A 485 15.97 0.50 -4.03
N VAL A 486 15.53 0.48 -2.78
CA VAL A 486 16.40 0.33 -1.59
C VAL A 486 17.14 -1.01 -1.63
N SER A 487 16.42 -2.09 -1.92
CA SER A 487 17.00 -3.43 -2.11
C SER A 487 18.04 -3.48 -3.23
N ARG A 488 17.76 -2.90 -4.42
CA ARG A 488 18.72 -2.84 -5.54
C ARG A 488 19.95 -2.01 -5.20
N ARG A 489 19.78 -0.86 -4.54
CA ARG A 489 20.89 0.02 -4.13
C ARG A 489 21.82 -0.66 -3.12
N LEU A 490 21.25 -1.37 -2.14
CA LEU A 490 22.01 -2.22 -1.21
C LEU A 490 22.70 -3.39 -1.92
N GLU A 491 22.10 -3.99 -2.95
CA GLU A 491 22.74 -5.04 -3.75
C GLU A 491 23.93 -4.54 -4.58
N THR A 492 23.81 -3.36 -5.20
CA THR A 492 24.94 -2.70 -5.87
C THR A 492 26.04 -2.29 -4.90
N ALA A 493 25.69 -1.87 -3.68
CA ALA A 493 26.65 -1.54 -2.63
C ALA A 493 27.46 -2.75 -2.15
N VAL A 494 26.86 -3.94 -2.26
CA VAL A 494 27.34 -5.21 -1.72
C VAL A 494 28.17 -6.00 -2.73
N ASN A 495 27.78 -5.99 -4.01
CA ASN A 495 28.34 -6.92 -4.99
C ASN A 495 29.54 -6.38 -5.79
N GLY A 496 29.91 -5.11 -5.64
CA GLY A 496 31.16 -4.58 -6.21
C GLY A 496 31.37 -4.83 -7.71
N THR A 497 30.31 -4.96 -8.50
CA THR A 497 30.45 -5.25 -9.94
C THR A 497 30.35 -3.96 -10.74
N ALA A 498 31.45 -3.66 -11.44
CA ALA A 498 31.57 -2.60 -12.43
C ALA A 498 30.52 -2.72 -13.54
N ASP A 499 30.01 -1.56 -13.98
CA ASP A 499 29.19 -1.44 -15.19
C ASP A 499 30.08 -1.18 -16.41
N ASP A 500 29.75 -1.84 -17.50
CA ASP A 500 30.49 -1.84 -18.76
C ASP A 500 30.00 -0.67 -19.63
N ARG A 501 30.59 0.53 -19.44
CA ARG A 501 30.88 1.58 -20.45
C ARG A 501 31.38 2.87 -19.78
N GLY A 502 32.70 3.11 -19.88
CA GLY A 502 33.27 4.47 -19.92
C GLY A 502 34.02 4.96 -18.68
N ALA A 503 35.25 4.48 -18.50
CA ALA A 503 36.40 5.13 -17.85
C ALA A 503 36.15 5.96 -16.58
N VAL A 504 36.24 5.31 -15.42
CA VAL A 504 36.80 5.94 -14.21
C VAL A 504 38.03 5.13 -13.81
N GLN A 505 39.16 5.82 -13.60
CA GLN A 505 40.44 5.23 -13.21
C GLN A 505 40.26 4.26 -12.03
N GLU A 506 40.53 2.98 -12.26
CA GLU A 506 40.75 1.97 -11.22
C GLU A 506 41.98 2.38 -10.41
N ASN A 507 41.78 2.80 -9.16
CA ASN A 507 42.77 2.78 -8.07
C ASN A 507 42.13 3.16 -6.71
N GLY A 508 40.94 2.64 -6.40
CA GLY A 508 40.31 2.78 -5.07
C GLY A 508 39.97 1.40 -4.49
N PRO A 509 40.29 1.09 -3.22
CA PRO A 509 40.04 -0.23 -2.64
C PRO A 509 38.54 -0.47 -2.46
N ALA A 510 38.12 -1.74 -2.50
CA ALA A 510 36.74 -2.23 -2.29
C ALA A 510 36.09 -1.80 -0.94
N ASN A 511 36.82 -1.07 -0.10
CA ASN A 511 36.38 -0.55 1.20
C ASN A 511 35.46 0.69 1.10
N ASP A 512 35.27 1.27 -0.08
CA ASP A 512 34.54 2.55 -0.26
C ASP A 512 33.07 2.42 -0.75
N VAL A 513 32.59 1.20 -1.00
CA VAL A 513 31.28 0.98 -1.66
C VAL A 513 30.10 1.12 -0.68
N MET A 514 30.21 0.57 0.53
CA MET A 514 29.18 0.73 1.58
C MET A 514 29.06 2.16 2.11
N PRO A 515 30.16 2.88 2.42
CA PRO A 515 30.10 4.28 2.82
C PRO A 515 29.43 5.19 1.78
N ARG A 516 29.54 4.87 0.48
CA ARG A 516 28.85 5.61 -0.59
C ARG A 516 27.35 5.33 -0.64
N ALA A 517 26.93 4.08 -0.53
CA ALA A 517 25.51 3.74 -0.49
C ALA A 517 24.84 4.33 0.76
N ILE A 518 25.51 4.24 1.92
CA ILE A 518 25.09 4.89 3.16
C ILE A 518 24.93 6.40 2.96
N LYS A 519 25.90 7.08 2.33
CA LYS A 519 25.79 8.52 1.98
C LYS A 519 24.66 8.86 1.01
N GLU A 520 24.31 7.96 0.09
CA GLU A 520 23.16 8.16 -0.81
C GLU A 520 21.83 8.01 -0.09
N PHE A 521 21.71 7.05 0.84
CA PHE A 521 20.52 6.90 1.68
C PHE A 521 20.41 7.99 2.77
N GLU A 522 21.54 8.54 3.25
CA GLU A 522 21.59 9.75 4.09
C GLU A 522 20.94 10.94 3.37
N ARG A 523 21.22 11.09 2.08
CA ARG A 523 20.70 12.20 1.27
C ARG A 523 19.19 12.09 1.01
N ASP A 524 18.66 10.87 1.03
CA ASP A 524 17.25 10.57 0.77
C ASP A 524 16.42 10.46 2.08
N GLY A 525 17.06 10.55 3.26
CA GLY A 525 16.39 10.64 4.56
C GLY A 525 15.68 9.36 5.02
N GLU A 526 16.04 8.19 4.47
CA GLU A 526 15.34 6.91 4.71
C GLU A 526 15.68 6.22 6.05
N PHE A 527 16.80 6.59 6.67
CA PHE A 527 17.28 6.01 7.93
C PHE A 527 17.18 7.01 9.07
N VAL A 528 16.83 6.51 10.26
CA VAL A 528 16.88 7.31 11.49
C VAL A 528 18.27 7.25 12.12
N LEU A 529 18.92 6.09 12.01
CA LEU A 529 20.31 5.87 12.40
C LEU A 529 21.04 5.02 11.40
N ILE A 530 22.34 5.31 11.29
CA ILE A 530 23.26 4.60 10.44
C ILE A 530 24.24 3.87 11.35
N PRO A 531 24.37 2.54 11.22
CA PRO A 531 25.34 1.79 11.99
C PRO A 531 26.76 2.30 11.72
N GLU A 532 27.49 2.65 12.78
CA GLU A 532 28.91 2.98 12.65
C GLU A 532 29.70 1.72 12.26
N LEU A 533 30.08 1.63 11.00
CA LEU A 533 30.96 0.58 10.50
C LEU A 533 32.39 0.89 10.94
N SER A 534 32.89 0.20 11.96
CA SER A 534 34.31 0.33 12.32
C SER A 534 35.17 -0.14 11.13
N ASN A 535 36.21 0.64 10.78
CA ASN A 535 37.07 0.42 9.61
C ASN A 535 37.75 -0.97 9.53
N ASN A 536 37.67 -1.78 10.60
CA ASN A 536 38.31 -3.09 10.71
C ASN A 536 37.35 -4.28 10.71
N THR A 537 36.03 -4.06 10.61
CA THR A 537 35.06 -5.13 10.51
C THR A 537 34.11 -4.82 9.36
N ASN A 538 34.28 -5.49 8.23
CA ASN A 538 33.32 -5.44 7.13
C ASN A 538 32.25 -6.51 7.39
N PRO A 539 31.05 -6.16 7.90
CA PRO A 539 30.01 -7.13 8.15
C PRO A 539 29.59 -7.80 6.84
N GLY A 540 29.25 -9.08 6.88
CA GLY A 540 28.65 -9.74 5.72
C GLY A 540 27.43 -8.95 5.23
N ALA A 541 27.33 -8.75 3.93
CA ALA A 541 26.29 -7.94 3.28
C ALA A 541 24.85 -8.22 3.74
N ARG A 542 24.58 -9.48 4.08
CA ARG A 542 23.30 -9.94 4.63
C ARG A 542 22.99 -9.32 5.99
N VAL A 543 23.98 -9.24 6.89
CA VAL A 543 23.82 -8.74 8.26
C VAL A 543 23.56 -7.24 8.28
N ASN A 544 24.29 -6.48 7.45
CA ASN A 544 24.06 -5.06 7.26
C ASN A 544 22.64 -4.76 6.78
N ARG A 545 22.15 -5.53 5.80
CA ARG A 545 20.78 -5.39 5.29
C ARG A 545 19.73 -5.64 6.38
N LEU A 546 19.95 -6.63 7.24
CA LEU A 546 19.05 -6.92 8.36
C LEU A 546 19.06 -5.80 9.41
N ALA A 547 20.24 -5.30 9.80
CA ALA A 547 20.35 -4.20 10.76
C ALA A 547 19.76 -2.90 10.21
N MET A 548 20.03 -2.59 8.94
CA MET A 548 19.52 -1.37 8.30
C MET A 548 18.00 -1.37 8.16
N ALA A 549 17.41 -2.53 7.91
CA ALA A 549 15.96 -2.64 7.84
C ALA A 549 15.30 -2.31 9.19
N VAL A 550 15.93 -2.66 10.31
CA VAL A 550 15.47 -2.31 11.67
C VAL A 550 15.59 -0.81 11.94
N LEU A 551 16.67 -0.16 11.48
CA LEU A 551 16.97 1.26 11.73
C LEU A 551 16.29 2.23 10.75
N SER A 552 15.41 1.72 9.90
CA SER A 552 14.74 2.48 8.86
C SER A 552 13.50 3.22 9.38
N LYS A 553 13.16 4.35 8.74
CA LYS A 553 11.86 5.01 8.99
C LYS A 553 10.67 4.09 8.69
N HIS A 554 10.83 3.17 7.73
CA HIS A 554 9.81 2.16 7.43
C HIS A 554 9.50 1.25 8.63
N ALA A 555 10.52 0.84 9.41
CA ALA A 555 10.31 0.07 10.63
C ALA A 555 9.55 0.88 11.69
N ILE A 556 9.81 2.19 11.79
CA ILE A 556 9.09 3.10 12.69
C ILE A 556 7.63 3.25 12.26
N GLU A 557 7.36 3.49 10.98
CA GLU A 557 6.00 3.58 10.42
C GLU A 557 5.20 2.29 10.59
N GLN A 558 5.85 1.14 10.43
CA GLN A 558 5.26 -0.17 10.71
C GLN A 558 4.80 -0.23 12.17
N PHE A 559 5.64 0.19 13.11
CA PHE A 559 5.31 0.18 14.52
C PHE A 559 4.19 1.17 14.87
N ILE A 560 4.21 2.38 14.33
CA ILE A 560 3.13 3.38 14.51
C ILE A 560 1.80 2.84 13.96
N THR A 561 1.82 2.20 12.79
CA THR A 561 0.64 1.53 12.23
C THR A 561 0.12 0.46 13.18
N ALA A 562 1.00 -0.32 13.79
CA ALA A 562 0.61 -1.32 14.78
C ALA A 562 -0.06 -0.69 16.01
N ILE A 563 0.47 0.44 16.52
CA ILE A 563 -0.15 1.20 17.62
C ILE A 563 -1.55 1.70 17.22
N LYS A 564 -1.71 2.27 16.02
CA LYS A 564 -3.01 2.77 15.53
C LYS A 564 -4.06 1.66 15.40
N VAL A 565 -3.69 0.54 14.77
CA VAL A 565 -4.57 -0.63 14.66
C VAL A 565 -4.98 -1.13 16.04
N SER A 566 -4.07 -1.05 17.00
CA SER A 566 -4.33 -1.45 18.37
C SER A 566 -5.46 -0.59 18.99
N LYS A 567 -5.41 0.75 18.85
CA LYS A 567 -6.46 1.66 19.32
C LYS A 567 -7.83 1.42 18.70
N GLN A 568 -7.88 1.05 17.42
CA GLN A 568 -9.12 0.83 16.67
C GLN A 568 -9.83 -0.49 17.02
N LYS A 569 -9.13 -1.43 17.67
CA LYS A 569 -9.66 -2.75 18.02
C LYS A 569 -9.59 -3.01 19.53
N PRO A 570 -10.28 -2.21 20.37
CA PRO A 570 -10.26 -2.39 21.82
C PRO A 570 -10.83 -3.75 22.25
N GLU A 571 -11.67 -4.38 21.44
CA GLU A 571 -12.17 -5.74 21.69
C GLU A 571 -11.07 -6.82 21.58
N ASP A 572 -10.03 -6.58 20.77
CA ASP A 572 -8.81 -7.41 20.74
C ASP A 572 -7.90 -7.13 21.97
N PHE A 573 -8.04 -5.97 22.62
CA PHE A 573 -7.38 -5.64 23.92
C PHE A 573 -8.08 -6.29 25.11
N ARG A 574 -9.39 -6.57 25.00
CA ARG A 574 -10.17 -7.27 26.04
C ARG A 574 -9.91 -8.77 26.12
N ARG A 575 -8.97 -9.30 25.34
CA ARG A 575 -8.43 -10.65 25.57
C ARG A 575 -7.99 -10.70 27.04
N THR A 576 -8.42 -11.73 27.78
CA THR A 576 -8.14 -11.86 29.22
C THR A 576 -6.67 -11.51 29.47
N PRO A 577 -6.37 -10.50 30.31
CA PRO A 577 -5.00 -10.08 30.54
C PRO A 577 -4.15 -11.28 30.89
N ILE A 578 -3.07 -11.48 30.14
CA ILE A 578 -2.15 -12.58 30.44
C ILE A 578 -1.41 -12.16 31.69
N VAL A 579 -1.82 -12.74 32.83
CA VAL A 579 -1.25 -12.40 34.13
C VAL A 579 0.27 -12.55 34.07
N PRO A 580 1.05 -11.52 34.47
CA PRO A 580 2.49 -11.63 34.57
C PRO A 580 2.86 -12.81 35.47
N LEU A 581 3.91 -13.55 35.09
CA LEU A 581 4.53 -14.48 36.01
C LEU A 581 5.18 -13.65 37.12
N GLN A 582 4.66 -13.73 38.34
CA GLN A 582 5.36 -13.20 39.50
C GLN A 582 6.48 -14.18 39.86
N ASP A 583 7.72 -13.67 39.92
CA ASP A 583 8.89 -14.49 40.22
C ASP A 583 8.69 -15.27 41.53
N GLY A 584 8.74 -16.61 41.43
CA GLY A 584 8.79 -17.52 42.56
C GLY A 584 7.47 -18.03 43.16
N ILE A 585 6.28 -17.64 42.64
CA ILE A 585 4.98 -18.03 43.26
C ILE A 585 4.03 -18.77 42.31
N SER A 586 4.29 -18.79 40.99
CA SER A 586 3.35 -19.39 40.04
C SER A 586 3.32 -20.93 40.10
N THR A 587 2.13 -21.51 40.25
CA THR A 587 1.96 -22.97 40.25
C THR A 587 2.11 -23.55 38.85
N GLU A 588 2.49 -24.84 38.73
CA GLU A 588 2.61 -25.53 37.43
C GLU A 588 1.31 -25.42 36.61
N GLN A 589 0.15 -25.47 37.26
CA GLN A 589 -1.16 -25.29 36.63
C GLN A 589 -1.36 -23.88 36.06
N GLN A 590 -0.88 -22.83 36.75
CA GLN A 590 -0.93 -21.46 36.23
C GLN A 590 -0.02 -21.32 35.00
N ILE A 591 1.19 -21.89 35.04
CA ILE A 591 2.11 -21.88 33.90
C ILE A 591 1.48 -22.61 32.71
N ILE A 592 0.88 -23.79 32.92
CA ILE A 592 0.16 -24.54 31.87
C ILE A 592 -0.93 -23.69 31.22
N LYS A 593 -1.75 -23.00 32.03
CA LYS A 593 -2.84 -22.15 31.53
C LYS A 593 -2.29 -20.99 30.70
N LEU A 594 -1.28 -20.26 31.21
CA LEU A 594 -0.65 -19.15 30.51
C LEU A 594 0.00 -19.59 29.19
N VAL A 595 0.67 -20.76 29.20
CA VAL A 595 1.28 -21.36 28.01
C VAL A 595 0.21 -21.72 26.99
N ALA A 596 -0.90 -22.34 27.41
CA ALA A 596 -1.99 -22.74 26.52
C ALA A 596 -2.75 -21.53 25.94
N GLU A 597 -3.01 -20.51 26.74
CA GLU A 597 -3.62 -19.24 26.30
C GLU A 597 -2.75 -18.56 25.24
N ARG A 598 -1.44 -18.45 25.47
CA ARG A 598 -0.51 -17.84 24.49
C ARG A 598 -0.48 -18.61 23.17
N VAL A 599 -0.51 -19.96 23.22
CA VAL A 599 -0.59 -20.79 21.99
C VAL A 599 -1.89 -20.58 21.23
N LYS A 600 -3.01 -20.42 21.94
CA LYS A 600 -4.31 -20.15 21.35
C LYS A 600 -4.32 -18.79 20.65
N LEU A 601 -3.70 -17.77 21.26
CA LEU A 601 -3.53 -16.45 20.63
C LEU A 601 -2.68 -16.55 19.37
N ILE A 602 -1.55 -17.27 19.40
CA ILE A 602 -0.71 -17.48 18.20
C ILE A 602 -1.55 -18.11 17.07
N SER A 603 -2.32 -19.15 17.35
CA SER A 603 -3.22 -19.76 16.34
C SER A 603 -4.27 -18.79 15.82
N GLY A 604 -4.81 -17.95 16.71
CA GLY A 604 -5.84 -16.98 16.36
C GLY A 604 -5.30 -15.80 15.55
N ASP A 605 -4.02 -15.47 15.68
CA ASP A 605 -3.41 -14.27 15.08
C ASP A 605 -2.64 -14.57 13.78
N GLU A 606 -2.39 -15.84 13.49
CA GLU A 606 -1.75 -16.29 12.25
C GLU A 606 -2.49 -15.76 11.00
N ASN A 607 -1.72 -15.17 10.07
CA ASN A 607 -2.19 -14.63 8.79
C ASN A 607 -3.13 -13.43 8.83
N LYS A 608 -3.33 -12.76 9.98
CA LYS A 608 -4.24 -11.60 10.09
C LYS A 608 -3.62 -10.24 9.72
N GLY A 609 -2.39 -10.21 9.22
CA GLY A 609 -1.68 -8.99 8.78
C GLY A 609 -0.48 -8.61 9.66
N ASN A 610 0.10 -7.43 9.43
CA ASN A 610 1.38 -7.03 10.03
C ASN A 610 1.29 -6.72 11.53
N TYR A 611 0.20 -6.08 11.99
CA TYR A 611 -0.08 -5.91 13.42
C TYR A 611 -0.05 -7.26 14.17
N TYR A 612 -0.82 -8.23 13.68
CA TYR A 612 -0.85 -9.58 14.28
C TYR A 612 0.45 -10.36 14.06
N THR A 613 1.25 -10.04 13.04
CA THR A 613 2.58 -10.64 12.85
C THR A 613 3.54 -10.18 13.94
N ILE A 614 3.52 -8.89 14.30
CA ILE A 614 4.29 -8.34 15.42
C ILE A 614 3.85 -9.01 16.72
N LEU A 615 2.54 -9.06 16.99
CA LEU A 615 2.01 -9.72 18.19
C LEU A 615 2.32 -11.21 18.19
N THR A 616 2.28 -11.90 17.05
CA THR A 616 2.65 -13.33 16.95
C THR A 616 4.10 -13.56 17.32
N ARG A 617 5.03 -12.67 16.92
CA ARG A 617 6.44 -12.75 17.32
C ARG A 617 6.60 -12.56 18.82
N HIS A 618 5.99 -11.52 19.38
CA HIS A 618 5.98 -11.27 20.82
C HIS A 618 5.37 -12.46 21.57
N ASN A 619 4.26 -13.00 21.08
CA ASN A 619 3.59 -14.17 21.64
C ASN A 619 4.46 -15.42 21.57
N LEU A 620 5.19 -15.66 20.49
CA LEU A 620 6.14 -16.76 20.35
C LEU A 620 7.33 -16.61 21.31
N PHE A 621 7.88 -15.39 21.42
CA PHE A 621 8.97 -15.07 22.35
C PHE A 621 8.55 -15.35 23.80
N GLN A 622 7.40 -14.78 24.20
CA GLN A 622 6.82 -14.95 25.52
C GLN A 622 6.40 -16.41 25.79
N PHE A 623 5.82 -17.08 24.80
CA PHE A 623 5.48 -18.49 24.86
C PHE A 623 6.71 -19.35 25.12
N ALA A 624 7.82 -19.15 24.40
CA ALA A 624 9.04 -19.94 24.60
C ALA A 624 9.64 -19.75 26.00
N THR A 625 9.63 -18.51 26.53
CA THR A 625 10.05 -18.23 27.91
C THR A 625 9.22 -19.00 28.93
N ARG A 626 7.89 -18.99 28.81
CA ARG A 626 7.00 -19.71 29.73
C ARG A 626 7.02 -21.22 29.53
N TYR A 627 7.14 -21.67 28.28
CA TYR A 627 7.24 -23.09 27.92
C TYR A 627 8.51 -23.73 28.48
N ALA A 628 9.62 -22.99 28.54
CA ALA A 628 10.85 -23.46 29.19
C ALA A 628 10.65 -23.73 30.70
N LEU A 629 9.81 -22.95 31.39
CA LEU A 629 9.51 -23.15 32.82
C LEU A 629 8.79 -24.49 33.09
N LEU A 630 7.97 -24.98 32.15
CA LEU A 630 7.32 -26.30 32.25
C LEU A 630 8.31 -27.47 32.28
N ARG A 631 9.55 -27.23 31.86
CA ARG A 631 10.61 -28.22 31.92
C ARG A 631 11.18 -28.35 33.34
N GLY A 632 11.23 -27.25 34.10
CA GLY A 632 11.97 -27.18 35.37
C GLY A 632 13.42 -27.64 35.20
N GLU A 633 13.93 -28.46 36.13
CA GLU A 633 15.28 -29.06 36.07
C GLU A 633 15.41 -30.26 35.11
N ARG A 634 14.33 -30.65 34.42
CA ARG A 634 14.33 -31.84 33.58
C ARG A 634 14.97 -31.58 32.22
N GLN A 635 15.34 -32.63 31.49
CA GLN A 635 15.76 -32.50 30.09
C GLN A 635 14.58 -32.31 29.12
N HIS A 636 13.40 -32.85 29.47
CA HIS A 636 12.19 -32.79 28.65
C HIS A 636 10.97 -32.46 29.50
N ILE A 637 9.97 -31.82 28.87
CA ILE A 637 8.68 -31.53 29.49
C ILE A 637 7.89 -32.84 29.65
N ARG A 638 7.22 -33.01 30.78
CA ARG A 638 6.46 -34.22 31.09
C ARG A 638 5.34 -34.42 30.07
N LYS A 639 5.08 -35.68 29.70
CA LYS A 639 4.10 -36.02 28.66
C LYS A 639 2.68 -35.57 29.03
N ASP A 640 2.29 -35.77 30.29
CA ASP A 640 1.00 -35.35 30.85
C ASP A 640 0.83 -33.83 30.86
N VAL A 641 1.88 -33.08 31.18
CA VAL A 641 1.87 -31.61 31.08
C VAL A 641 1.68 -31.15 29.64
N LEU A 642 2.36 -31.79 28.69
CA LEU A 642 2.22 -31.47 27.27
C LEU A 642 0.85 -31.89 26.71
N ASP A 643 0.25 -32.97 27.23
CA ASP A 643 -1.14 -33.37 26.96
C ASP A 643 -2.12 -32.29 27.44
N MET A 644 -1.97 -31.80 28.67
CA MET A 644 -2.82 -30.73 29.22
C MET A 644 -2.71 -29.43 28.41
N VAL A 645 -1.50 -29.02 28.01
CA VAL A 645 -1.33 -27.84 27.15
C VAL A 645 -2.00 -28.04 25.78
N ALA A 646 -1.89 -29.24 25.18
CA ALA A 646 -2.52 -29.57 23.92
C ALA A 646 -4.05 -29.57 24.00
N GLU A 647 -4.60 -30.11 25.08
CA GLU A 647 -6.04 -30.15 25.35
C GLU A 647 -6.62 -28.75 25.53
N ILE A 648 -6.02 -27.91 26.39
CA ILE A 648 -6.51 -26.55 26.68
C ILE A 648 -6.38 -25.64 25.45
N SER A 649 -5.28 -25.76 24.70
CA SER A 649 -5.01 -24.90 23.53
C SER A 649 -5.70 -25.36 22.25
N GLY A 650 -6.21 -26.60 22.20
CA GLY A 650 -6.72 -27.23 20.98
C GLY A 650 -5.65 -27.47 19.90
N CYS A 651 -4.36 -27.41 20.25
CA CYS A 651 -3.24 -27.53 19.32
C CYS A 651 -2.54 -28.89 19.45
N THR A 652 -1.96 -29.39 18.37
CA THR A 652 -1.16 -30.63 18.43
C THR A 652 0.15 -30.40 19.18
N LYS A 653 0.66 -31.45 19.84
CA LYS A 653 1.98 -31.43 20.50
C LYS A 653 3.12 -31.01 19.57
N SER A 654 3.06 -31.45 18.31
CA SER A 654 4.02 -31.08 17.27
C SER A 654 3.99 -29.58 16.98
N THR A 655 2.79 -28.99 16.87
CA THR A 655 2.60 -27.55 16.70
C THR A 655 3.19 -26.77 17.89
N ILE A 656 2.90 -27.21 19.12
CA ILE A 656 3.40 -26.58 20.35
C ILE A 656 4.94 -26.59 20.38
N GLN A 657 5.56 -27.73 20.10
CA GLN A 657 7.02 -27.86 20.07
C GLN A 657 7.65 -27.02 18.96
N LYS A 658 7.06 -27.01 17.75
CA LYS A 658 7.54 -26.18 16.64
C LYS A 658 7.48 -24.69 16.97
N ARG A 659 6.39 -24.24 17.61
CA ARG A 659 6.25 -22.85 18.07
C ARG A 659 7.27 -22.49 19.15
N ALA A 660 7.60 -23.42 20.04
CA ALA A 660 8.60 -23.20 21.09
C ALA A 660 9.99 -22.99 20.45
N GLN A 661 10.35 -23.83 19.49
CA GLN A 661 11.60 -23.69 18.74
C GLN A 661 11.69 -22.37 17.97
N ILE A 662 10.58 -21.89 17.38
CA ILE A 662 10.56 -20.59 16.70
C ILE A 662 10.70 -19.46 17.72
N GLY A 663 10.03 -19.55 18.87
CA GLY A 663 10.16 -18.57 19.96
C GLY A 663 11.57 -18.51 20.54
N ASP A 664 12.25 -19.64 20.72
CA ASP A 664 13.65 -19.68 21.16
C ASP A 664 14.59 -18.97 20.17
N LYS A 665 14.33 -19.10 18.86
CA LYS A 665 15.07 -18.34 17.85
C LYS A 665 14.84 -16.83 17.97
N TRP A 666 13.61 -16.39 18.23
CA TRP A 666 13.36 -14.97 18.50
C TRP A 666 14.11 -14.47 19.74
N LYS A 667 14.14 -15.27 20.80
CA LYS A 667 14.93 -14.96 22.00
C LYS A 667 16.41 -14.79 21.68
N MET A 668 16.98 -15.63 20.82
CA MET A 668 18.37 -15.48 20.37
C MET A 668 18.59 -14.20 19.55
N VAL A 669 17.67 -13.88 18.63
CA VAL A 669 17.74 -12.66 17.80
C VAL A 669 17.67 -11.40 18.68
N CYS A 670 16.88 -11.40 19.76
CA CYS A 670 16.74 -10.29 20.69
C CYS A 670 17.83 -10.26 21.80
N GLY A 671 18.54 -11.36 22.01
CA GLY A 671 19.08 -11.72 23.32
C GLY A 671 20.28 -10.96 23.88
N ARG A 672 20.96 -10.12 23.08
CA ARG A 672 22.07 -9.26 23.58
C ARG A 672 21.69 -7.80 23.80
N LEU A 673 20.51 -7.38 23.37
CA LEU A 673 20.07 -5.99 23.51
C LEU A 673 19.31 -5.82 24.83
N THR A 674 19.62 -4.74 25.56
CA THR A 674 18.82 -4.33 26.72
C THR A 674 17.39 -4.06 26.26
N ASP A 675 16.40 -4.66 26.93
CA ASP A 675 14.99 -4.61 26.54
C ASP A 675 14.68 -5.23 25.17
N GLY A 676 15.56 -6.10 24.66
CA GLY A 676 15.56 -6.59 23.27
C GLY A 676 14.28 -7.28 22.76
N ALA A 677 13.33 -7.64 23.63
CA ALA A 677 12.01 -8.09 23.20
C ALA A 677 11.29 -7.04 22.33
N GLY A 678 11.53 -5.74 22.60
CA GLY A 678 10.94 -4.63 21.86
C GLY A 678 11.39 -4.59 20.39
N LEU A 679 12.56 -5.15 20.08
CA LEU A 679 13.07 -5.29 18.73
C LEU A 679 12.07 -5.98 17.79
N LEU A 680 11.25 -6.90 18.31
CA LEU A 680 10.28 -7.69 17.53
C LEU A 680 9.24 -6.82 16.80
N ALA A 681 8.98 -5.62 17.30
CA ALA A 681 8.08 -4.64 16.69
C ALA A 681 8.69 -3.95 15.46
N PHE A 682 10.01 -3.79 15.44
CA PHE A 682 10.77 -3.10 14.39
C PHE A 682 11.37 -4.06 13.37
N LEU A 683 11.38 -5.37 13.64
CA LEU A 683 11.69 -6.35 12.61
C LEU A 683 10.67 -6.21 11.47
N PRO A 684 11.10 -6.06 10.20
CA PRO A 684 10.17 -5.92 9.10
C PRO A 684 9.22 -7.12 9.00
N CYS A 685 7.94 -6.84 8.79
CA CYS A 685 6.90 -7.83 8.53
C CYS A 685 6.91 -8.23 7.04
N ARG A 686 5.75 -8.53 6.44
CA ARG A 686 5.66 -8.74 5.00
C ARG A 686 5.87 -7.39 4.29
N ASP A 687 6.51 -7.45 3.12
CA ASP A 687 6.73 -6.31 2.21
C ASP A 687 7.66 -5.24 2.79
N SER A 688 8.90 -5.64 3.07
CA SER A 688 9.97 -4.74 3.51
C SER A 688 10.75 -4.18 2.32
N PRO A 689 11.11 -2.88 2.33
CA PRO A 689 11.90 -2.31 1.24
C PRO A 689 13.34 -2.79 1.16
N PHE A 690 13.76 -3.56 2.16
CA PHE A 690 15.10 -4.07 2.29
C PHE A 690 15.24 -5.50 1.75
N ASP A 691 14.19 -6.10 1.16
CA ASP A 691 14.18 -7.50 0.70
C ASP A 691 14.65 -8.45 1.80
N VAL A 692 14.08 -8.24 3.00
CA VAL A 692 14.32 -9.08 4.16
C VAL A 692 13.00 -9.72 4.57
N SER A 693 13.07 -10.99 4.90
CA SER A 693 11.91 -11.75 5.37
C SER A 693 12.15 -12.27 6.77
N GLN A 694 11.07 -12.66 7.43
CA GLN A 694 11.10 -13.21 8.77
C GLN A 694 12.01 -14.47 8.89
N SER A 695 12.13 -15.25 7.81
CA SER A 695 13.03 -16.41 7.77
C SER A 695 14.51 -16.02 7.83
N PHE A 696 14.88 -14.83 7.32
CA PHE A 696 16.26 -14.36 7.32
C PHE A 696 16.76 -14.00 8.72
N TYR A 697 15.89 -13.45 9.57
CA TYR A 697 16.17 -13.21 10.98
C TYR A 697 16.22 -14.52 11.77
N LEU A 698 15.27 -15.44 11.54
CA LEU A 698 15.29 -16.77 12.17
C LEU A 698 16.50 -17.62 11.77
N ASP A 699 17.08 -17.34 10.60
CA ASP A 699 18.31 -17.96 10.15
C ASP A 699 19.54 -17.49 10.94
N LEU A 700 19.57 -16.25 11.45
CA LEU A 700 20.66 -15.78 12.32
C LEU A 700 20.80 -16.65 13.58
N ALA A 701 19.68 -17.15 14.09
CA ALA A 701 19.65 -18.04 15.25
C ALA A 701 20.11 -19.49 14.97
N LYS A 702 20.56 -19.81 13.75
CA LYS A 702 21.17 -21.13 13.45
C LYS A 702 22.63 -21.12 13.91
N GLU A 703 23.09 -22.22 14.52
CA GLU A 703 24.47 -22.34 15.05
C GLU A 703 25.56 -21.94 14.05
N LYS A 704 25.40 -22.30 12.78
CA LYS A 704 26.34 -21.96 11.70
C LYS A 704 26.46 -20.46 11.39
N ASN A 705 25.54 -19.63 11.89
CA ASN A 705 25.46 -18.20 11.64
C ASN A 705 25.74 -17.38 12.93
N ARG A 706 26.44 -17.97 13.91
CA ARG A 706 26.73 -17.30 15.20
C ARG A 706 27.48 -15.98 15.06
N GLU A 707 28.45 -15.91 14.14
CA GLU A 707 29.21 -14.68 13.87
C GLU A 707 28.34 -13.58 13.26
N ASP A 708 27.43 -13.96 12.36
CA ASP A 708 26.45 -13.05 11.76
C ASP A 708 25.48 -12.49 12.80
N LEU A 709 25.02 -13.33 13.73
CA LEU A 709 24.15 -12.92 14.84
C LEU A 709 24.89 -11.96 15.80
N ASP A 710 26.13 -12.28 16.16
CA ASP A 710 26.96 -11.41 17.01
C ASP A 710 27.26 -10.06 16.34
N MET A 711 27.42 -10.05 15.02
CA MET A 711 27.56 -8.82 14.25
C MET A 711 26.26 -8.03 14.17
N PHE A 712 25.12 -8.68 13.95
CA PHE A 712 23.80 -8.06 13.96
C PHE A 712 23.53 -7.34 15.28
N HIS A 713 23.86 -7.97 16.41
CA HIS A 713 23.72 -7.35 17.74
C HIS A 713 24.62 -6.12 17.91
N ARG A 714 25.88 -6.19 17.48
CA ARG A 714 26.80 -5.03 17.56
C ARG A 714 26.33 -3.83 16.74
N LEU A 715 25.76 -4.05 15.56
CA LEU A 715 25.24 -2.96 14.72
C LEU A 715 24.00 -2.28 15.31
N LEU A 716 23.30 -2.95 16.22
CA LEU A 716 22.10 -2.45 16.89
C LEU A 716 22.36 -1.98 18.33
N ASP A 717 23.59 -2.09 18.82
CA ASP A 717 23.99 -1.69 20.17
C ASP A 717 24.16 -0.17 20.25
N HIS A 718 23.04 0.55 20.26
CA HIS A 718 22.98 2.00 20.27
C HIS A 718 21.84 2.51 21.17
N GLN A 719 22.05 3.63 21.87
CA GLN A 719 21.08 4.20 22.83
C GLN A 719 19.67 4.36 22.24
N TYR A 720 19.56 4.92 21.03
CA TYR A 720 18.29 5.03 20.31
C TYR A 720 17.55 3.69 20.14
N VAL A 721 18.25 2.60 19.80
CA VAL A 721 17.63 1.28 19.62
C VAL A 721 17.13 0.76 20.95
N HIS A 722 17.88 1.01 22.03
CA HIS A 722 17.44 0.69 23.38
C HIS A 722 16.15 1.45 23.74
N GLU A 723 16.08 2.75 23.46
CA GLU A 723 14.87 3.55 23.69
C GLU A 723 13.67 3.09 22.84
N LEU A 724 13.89 2.74 21.56
CA LEU A 724 12.87 2.11 20.72
C LEU A 724 12.36 0.80 21.35
N CYS A 725 13.27 -0.05 21.84
CA CYS A 725 12.90 -1.31 22.47
C CYS A 725 12.08 -1.09 23.74
N MET A 726 12.44 -0.10 24.57
CA MET A 726 11.66 0.28 25.76
C MET A 726 10.25 0.74 25.40
N ILE A 727 10.11 1.59 24.38
CA ILE A 727 8.81 2.06 23.89
C ILE A 727 7.96 0.88 23.39
N ALA A 728 8.55 -0.01 22.60
CA ALA A 728 7.84 -1.18 22.10
C ALA A 728 7.42 -2.14 23.22
N ASN A 729 8.26 -2.34 24.23
CA ASN A 729 7.89 -3.12 25.42
C ASN A 729 6.75 -2.45 26.18
N THR A 730 6.78 -1.13 26.36
CA THR A 730 5.68 -0.36 26.98
C THR A 730 4.36 -0.60 26.23
N TRP A 731 4.40 -0.57 24.91
CA TRP A 731 3.23 -0.87 24.08
C TRP A 731 2.79 -2.33 24.20
N PHE A 732 3.72 -3.29 24.17
CA PHE A 732 3.41 -4.71 24.37
C PHE A 732 2.73 -4.96 25.72
N ASP A 733 3.19 -4.31 26.78
CA ASP A 733 2.61 -4.42 28.12
C ASP A 733 1.22 -3.77 28.19
N ALA A 734 1.01 -2.64 27.50
CA ALA A 734 -0.31 -2.04 27.37
C ALA A 734 -1.29 -2.96 26.63
N VAL A 735 -0.85 -3.60 25.54
CA VAL A 735 -1.66 -4.57 24.78
C VAL A 735 -1.96 -5.82 25.60
N ASP A 736 -0.95 -6.44 26.23
CA ASP A 736 -1.13 -7.65 27.06
C ASP A 736 -1.96 -7.36 28.32
N GLY A 737 -1.91 -6.12 28.83
CA GLY A 737 -2.69 -5.64 29.98
C GLY A 737 -4.07 -5.11 29.64
N GLY A 738 -4.43 -5.03 28.35
CA GLY A 738 -5.72 -4.49 27.90
C GLY A 738 -5.92 -3.00 28.21
N LYS A 739 -4.83 -2.22 28.32
CA LYS A 739 -4.85 -0.79 28.65
C LYS A 739 -5.19 0.05 27.42
N GLU A 740 -5.95 1.13 27.64
CA GLU A 740 -6.22 2.11 26.58
C GLU A 740 -5.08 3.13 26.44
N LEU A 741 -4.69 3.42 25.20
CA LEU A 741 -3.66 4.41 24.88
C LEU A 741 -4.27 5.81 24.70
N VAL A 742 -3.49 6.85 25.00
CA VAL A 742 -3.87 8.27 24.84
C VAL A 742 -3.95 8.64 23.36
N ASP A 743 -4.91 9.47 22.99
CA ASP A 743 -5.01 10.02 21.64
C ASP A 743 -4.01 11.14 21.43
N VAL A 744 -3.20 11.00 20.38
CA VAL A 744 -2.11 11.92 20.04
C VAL A 744 -2.26 12.22 18.55
N GLU A 745 -2.14 13.49 18.19
CA GLU A 745 -2.21 13.93 16.80
C GLU A 745 -1.19 13.20 15.92
N ASP A 746 -1.59 12.94 14.68
CA ASP A 746 -0.73 12.28 13.70
C ASP A 746 0.33 13.25 13.18
N ILE A 747 1.59 12.84 13.32
CA ILE A 747 2.74 13.60 12.83
C ILE A 747 3.42 12.81 11.72
N ASP A 748 3.82 13.52 10.67
CA ASP A 748 4.62 12.95 9.59
C ASP A 748 6.04 12.66 10.07
N VAL A 749 6.31 11.37 10.33
CA VAL A 749 7.60 10.84 10.80
C VAL A 749 8.73 11.09 9.80
N GLN A 750 8.41 11.33 8.52
CA GLN A 750 9.41 11.61 7.49
C GLN A 750 10.14 12.93 7.74
N MET A 751 9.49 13.86 8.45
CA MET A 751 10.01 15.20 8.75
C MET A 751 10.68 15.29 10.13
N LEU A 752 10.65 14.23 10.93
CA LEU A 752 11.16 14.23 12.30
C LEU A 752 12.60 13.73 12.37
N ASP A 753 13.40 14.35 13.24
CA ASP A 753 14.70 13.83 13.64
C ASP A 753 14.58 12.65 14.63
N LYS A 754 15.72 12.02 14.97
CA LYS A 754 15.73 10.85 15.87
C LYS A 754 15.14 11.13 17.26
N ASP A 755 15.37 12.32 17.82
CA ASP A 755 14.96 12.68 19.18
C ASP A 755 13.48 13.10 19.19
N GLU A 756 13.01 13.72 18.11
CA GLU A 756 11.59 13.98 17.85
C GLU A 756 10.80 12.68 17.63
N ILE A 757 11.36 11.70 16.92
CA ILE A 757 10.75 10.37 16.75
C ILE A 757 10.57 9.69 18.11
N ILE A 758 11.61 9.66 18.95
CA ILE A 758 11.50 9.08 20.30
C ILE A 758 10.42 9.79 21.12
N ARG A 759 10.41 11.13 21.15
CA ARG A 759 9.40 11.91 21.88
C ARG A 759 7.98 11.62 21.37
N TYR A 760 7.81 11.51 20.06
CA TYR A 760 6.52 11.21 19.46
C TYR A 760 6.04 9.79 19.80
N LEU A 761 6.92 8.80 19.66
CA LEU A 761 6.62 7.41 19.97
C LEU A 761 6.30 7.21 21.46
N TRP A 762 7.00 7.89 22.38
CA TRP A 762 6.66 7.88 23.80
C TRP A 762 5.24 8.40 24.07
N ARG A 763 4.82 9.49 23.41
CA ARG A 763 3.45 10.00 23.52
C ARG A 763 2.43 8.97 23.02
N LEU A 764 2.73 8.27 21.93
CA LEU A 764 1.84 7.29 21.34
C LEU A 764 1.57 6.06 22.22
N VAL A 765 2.52 5.69 23.09
CA VAL A 765 2.41 4.52 23.97
C VAL A 765 1.96 4.85 25.40
N GLN A 766 1.67 6.12 25.70
CA GLN A 766 1.09 6.52 26.99
C GLN A 766 -0.30 5.92 27.16
N THR A 767 -0.60 5.44 28.37
CA THR A 767 -1.91 4.87 28.70
C THR A 767 -2.80 5.94 29.33
N LYS A 768 -4.12 5.83 29.21
CA LYS A 768 -5.04 6.79 29.85
C LYS A 768 -4.99 6.78 31.38
N ASP A 769 -4.50 5.68 31.96
CA ASP A 769 -4.38 5.49 33.41
C ASP A 769 -3.04 5.96 34.00
N SER A 770 -2.07 6.40 33.15
CA SER A 770 -0.68 6.72 33.53
C SER A 770 -0.39 8.20 33.61
#